data_AF-A0A2I1FBG3-F1
#
_entry.id   AF-A0A2I1FBG3-F1
#
_cell.length_a   1.000
_cell.length_b   1.000
_cell.length_c   1.000
_cell.angle_alpha   90.00
_cell.angle_beta   90.00
_cell.angle_gamma   90.00
#
_symmetry.space_group_name_H-M   'P 1'
#
loop_
_entity.id
_entity.type
_entity.pdbx_description
1 polymer ?
#
loop_
_entity_poly.entity_id
_entity_poly.type
_entity_poly.pdbx_seq_one_letter_code
_entity_poly.pdbx_strand_id
1 'polypeptide(L)'
;MTLHRFFTDRDYKPDQVLLLMMNFKIIYKMAASLNCLLLGDTSFDDAFVINVANVTEFGRIKVEIDNLKISDLKVLILDRKKNKLGIDADSINLWKVDVAESDEYKLKEFKDENNKVVGAKFLKPTHKFNEYFKDKELNQGNIHVIVQLLAAESLTLIMKKILKNVARSSNKSPGFSSSIPLKERNMESAIMSISKNFEQSFYMTQSFVKSTLQFLVCCGAPGIGKTRYGFELFNHLKNNPKDVLVDPRSQRPVPDPDFLSIYLDFGKEVRLNRYDFKLTANSAIALRIAFKFFVYDQSYQMDFNDFRQNIYRYFKVDNTESLRKFESTVNLRNVIKSIRMSRHLNDNQTLFIFLHIDEIQEMFNYEKCWIREDQSSSENIKGFTKELLYTLAQYMRNNRNFIQTFLSGTALQDVVKLKEPTGFSFNSGFSFNYINCPLLSMGACIEIVNDFAVKENETNYWWTLDRSFIKILDDARGLPRAIEYILDEILKEDLFKKHTWNPSGFFIKIASRLDMSYNITTFVKKHKDLALALLKNCLKSDSIERTDKVLKDDVNSLTYGELERDKHIILEDEDGKLLIAMPIYFIYIYNITLNLADVILSGAIIPNPRSMEWQHWETFVAHFEMFKVNLLASGKTAAKLNEIYPGAFGNEKTLSLKFKLRNLKGVAYLEHKFPITYEGLRCKHTKVPYSWKEDIIFKNAASAKFGDSFVRYVSADDDDCGYILCLQYKWIWGKDFQIPLKLADIIGEHRKNLATLKNCDSEEIKKEQIITIIFTTKAIDPDSTYSFGSSIPDNILVVCRDNFHQHFGRLFASQFDFELLSVNANFTCPNIITDIFGTSIKDSPEDLMHKRPFRSPEDFKDRVTFNDRVTFDSDEGIKAKICRLSYAPFQKRKVSQIQELPAFERRVRPRLENEEKRNYYNLRRITESNV
;
A
#
# COMPACT_ATOMS: atom_id res chain seq x y z
N MET A 1 -15.41 -17.70 51.63
CA MET A 1 -16.35 -18.23 52.64
C MET A 1 -16.60 -19.68 52.31
N THR A 2 -16.29 -20.72 53.09
CA THR A 2 -15.95 -20.84 54.51
C THR A 2 -15.35 -22.24 54.68
N LEU A 3 -14.06 -22.36 55.03
CA LEU A 3 -13.46 -23.62 55.49
C LEU A 3 -12.49 -23.36 56.65
N HIS A 4 -12.80 -22.36 57.48
CA HIS A 4 -12.00 -21.94 58.62
C HIS A 4 -12.76 -22.06 59.95
N ARG A 5 -13.76 -22.96 60.04
CA ARG A 5 -14.68 -23.03 61.19
C ARG A 5 -15.03 -24.45 61.66
N PHE A 6 -14.10 -25.40 61.54
CA PHE A 6 -14.33 -26.79 62.00
C PHE A 6 -13.28 -27.32 62.99
N PHE A 7 -12.44 -26.46 63.56
CA PHE A 7 -11.51 -26.83 64.63
C PHE A 7 -11.72 -25.96 65.86
N THR A 8 -12.78 -26.23 66.61
CA THR A 8 -12.90 -25.84 68.04
C THR A 8 -13.91 -26.76 68.71
N ASP A 9 -13.47 -27.37 69.82
CA ASP A 9 -14.22 -28.13 70.82
C ASP A 9 -14.76 -29.52 70.45
N ARG A 10 -13.99 -30.55 70.84
CA ARG A 10 -14.42 -31.62 71.77
C ARG A 10 -13.27 -32.59 72.07
N ASP A 11 -13.11 -32.89 73.35
CA ASP A 11 -12.22 -33.91 73.91
C ASP A 11 -12.34 -35.24 73.17
N TYR A 12 -11.23 -35.72 72.61
CA TYR A 12 -11.10 -37.11 72.18
C TYR A 12 -9.92 -37.76 72.90
N LYS A 13 -10.23 -38.85 73.61
CA LYS A 13 -9.24 -39.73 74.26
C LYS A 13 -8.33 -40.36 73.18
N PRO A 14 -7.01 -40.46 73.43
CA PRO A 14 -6.04 -41.04 72.48
C PRO A 14 -6.41 -42.45 71.98
N ASP A 15 -7.20 -43.19 72.76
CA ASP A 15 -7.49 -44.60 72.52
C ASP A 15 -8.54 -44.83 71.40
N GLN A 16 -9.32 -43.80 71.02
CA GLN A 16 -10.29 -43.92 69.91
C GLN A 16 -9.73 -43.51 68.53
N VAL A 17 -8.64 -42.73 68.50
CA VAL A 17 -7.90 -42.46 67.25
C VAL A 17 -7.09 -43.68 66.82
N LEU A 18 -6.63 -44.49 67.78
CA LEU A 18 -5.94 -45.75 67.47
C LEU A 18 -6.89 -46.77 66.82
N LEU A 19 -8.16 -46.84 67.23
CA LEU A 19 -9.13 -47.77 66.64
C LEU A 19 -9.60 -47.37 65.22
N LEU A 20 -9.59 -46.06 64.91
CA LEU A 20 -9.88 -45.55 63.56
C LEU A 20 -8.67 -45.57 62.62
N MET A 21 -7.44 -45.44 63.15
CA MET A 21 -6.21 -45.61 62.37
C MET A 21 -5.78 -47.07 62.17
N MET A 22 -6.31 -48.02 62.95
CA MET A 22 -6.00 -49.45 62.82
C MET A 22 -6.85 -50.21 61.79
N ASN A 23 -7.83 -49.58 61.12
CA ASN A 23 -8.78 -50.31 60.27
C ASN A 23 -8.70 -50.09 58.74
N PHE A 24 -7.63 -49.48 58.20
CA PHE A 24 -7.32 -49.63 56.76
C PHE A 24 -5.81 -49.64 56.49
N LYS A 25 -5.08 -50.54 57.16
CA LYS A 25 -3.82 -51.06 56.63
C LYS A 25 -4.14 -52.36 55.89
N ILE A 26 -4.77 -52.24 54.71
CA ILE A 26 -4.65 -53.32 53.74
C ILE A 26 -3.18 -53.31 53.35
N ILE A 27 -2.40 -54.21 53.95
CA ILE A 27 -1.06 -54.52 53.49
C ILE A 27 -1.27 -55.19 52.13
N TYR A 28 -1.28 -54.40 51.06
CA TYR A 28 -1.26 -54.91 49.71
C TYR A 28 0.08 -55.63 49.54
N LYS A 29 0.04 -56.96 49.62
CA LYS A 29 1.21 -57.80 49.42
C LYS A 29 1.75 -57.53 48.01
N MET A 30 3.03 -57.15 47.93
CA MET A 30 3.71 -56.85 46.68
C MET A 30 3.75 -58.13 45.84
N ALA A 31 3.30 -58.05 44.59
CA ALA A 31 3.10 -59.20 43.73
C ALA A 31 4.24 -59.39 42.74
N ALA A 32 4.79 -58.30 42.22
CA ALA A 32 5.95 -58.28 41.34
C ALA A 32 6.71 -56.96 41.49
N SER A 33 8.04 -57.01 41.27
CA SER A 33 8.92 -55.84 41.21
C SER A 33 9.67 -55.89 39.88
N LEU A 34 9.43 -54.90 39.02
CA LEU A 34 10.01 -54.83 37.69
C LEU A 34 11.11 -53.77 37.66
N ASN A 35 12.32 -54.19 37.33
CA ASN A 35 13.37 -53.24 36.94
C ASN A 35 13.11 -52.78 35.50
N CYS A 36 12.91 -51.48 35.34
CA CYS A 36 12.61 -50.84 34.07
C CYS A 36 13.75 -49.93 33.64
N LEU A 37 13.96 -49.81 32.33
CA LEU A 37 14.98 -48.91 31.75
C LEU A 37 14.34 -48.11 30.60
N LEU A 38 14.73 -46.85 30.41
CA LEU A 38 14.29 -46.07 29.25
C LEU A 38 15.11 -46.45 28.01
N LEU A 39 14.47 -46.52 26.85
CA LEU A 39 15.16 -46.81 25.60
C LEU A 39 16.20 -45.70 25.31
N GLY A 40 17.48 -46.08 25.18
CA GLY A 40 18.61 -45.18 24.98
C GLY A 40 19.56 -45.08 26.17
N ASP A 41 19.09 -45.43 27.37
CA ASP A 41 19.95 -45.62 28.54
C ASP A 41 20.69 -46.96 28.37
N THR A 42 21.99 -46.97 28.68
CA THR A 42 22.85 -48.14 28.43
C THR A 42 23.51 -48.70 29.68
N SER A 43 23.11 -48.21 30.85
CA SER A 43 23.63 -48.66 32.14
C SER A 43 22.53 -49.14 33.08
N PHE A 44 22.83 -50.15 33.90
CA PHE A 44 21.96 -50.60 34.99
C PHE A 44 21.74 -49.52 36.06
N ASP A 45 22.68 -48.58 36.22
CA ASP A 45 22.55 -47.44 37.16
C ASP A 45 21.38 -46.52 36.80
N ASP A 46 20.96 -46.50 35.54
CA ASP A 46 19.83 -45.69 35.04
C ASP A 46 18.46 -46.39 35.23
N ALA A 47 18.47 -47.66 35.64
CA ALA A 47 17.26 -48.45 35.84
C ALA A 47 16.42 -47.94 37.00
N PHE A 48 15.11 -48.13 36.91
CA PHE A 48 14.17 -47.74 37.96
C PHE A 48 13.14 -48.82 38.21
N VAL A 49 12.70 -48.93 39.46
CA VAL A 49 11.82 -50.01 39.89
C VAL A 49 10.35 -49.60 39.88
N ILE A 50 9.51 -50.47 39.32
CA ILE A 50 8.05 -50.40 39.37
C ILE A 50 7.52 -51.60 40.16
N ASN A 51 6.88 -51.31 41.29
CA ASN A 51 6.25 -52.32 42.13
C ASN A 51 4.79 -52.47 41.74
N VAL A 52 4.38 -53.70 41.43
CA VAL A 52 3.00 -54.08 41.14
C VAL A 52 2.45 -54.85 42.35
N ALA A 53 1.35 -54.36 42.93
CA ALA A 53 0.71 -54.99 44.09
C ALA A 53 -0.37 -55.97 43.65
N ASN A 54 -0.76 -56.90 44.54
CA ASN A 54 -1.85 -57.86 44.28
C ASN A 54 -3.17 -57.17 43.90
N VAL A 55 -3.39 -55.97 44.43
CA VAL A 55 -4.46 -55.07 44.02
C VAL A 55 -3.86 -53.68 43.89
N THR A 56 -4.01 -53.07 42.72
CA THR A 56 -3.47 -51.74 42.41
C THR A 56 -4.62 -50.74 42.26
N GLU A 57 -4.47 -49.55 42.85
CA GLU A 57 -5.49 -48.51 42.85
C GLU A 57 -5.17 -47.42 41.83
N PHE A 58 -6.11 -47.18 40.92
CA PHE A 58 -6.07 -46.11 39.92
C PHE A 58 -7.20 -45.12 40.23
N GLY A 59 -6.89 -44.05 40.97
CA GLY A 59 -7.90 -43.10 41.45
C GLY A 59 -8.86 -43.74 42.46
N ARG A 60 -10.12 -43.95 42.08
CA ARG A 60 -11.14 -44.65 42.91
C ARG A 60 -11.37 -46.11 42.49
N ILE A 61 -10.66 -46.59 41.47
CA ILE A 61 -10.85 -47.92 40.89
C ILE A 61 -9.75 -48.84 41.42
N LYS A 62 -10.13 -50.01 41.93
CA LYS A 62 -9.20 -51.05 42.38
C LYS A 62 -9.17 -52.18 41.37
N VAL A 63 -7.98 -52.51 40.88
CA VAL A 63 -7.76 -53.56 39.87
C VAL A 63 -6.89 -54.65 40.48
N GLU A 64 -7.43 -55.87 40.54
CA GLU A 64 -6.67 -57.05 40.94
C GLU A 64 -5.63 -57.41 39.89
N ILE A 65 -4.47 -57.95 40.31
CA ILE A 65 -3.36 -58.27 39.40
C ILE A 65 -3.75 -59.23 38.27
N ASP A 66 -4.67 -60.17 38.53
CA ASP A 66 -5.19 -61.11 37.52
C ASP A 66 -6.02 -60.42 36.42
N ASN A 67 -6.43 -59.18 36.65
CA ASN A 67 -7.19 -58.35 35.73
C ASN A 67 -6.43 -57.09 35.28
N LEU A 68 -5.23 -56.84 35.83
CA LEU A 68 -4.38 -55.70 35.48
C LEU A 68 -3.90 -55.85 34.04
N LYS A 69 -4.15 -54.85 33.20
CA LYS A 69 -3.73 -54.83 31.80
C LYS A 69 -2.38 -54.15 31.66
N ILE A 70 -1.68 -54.43 30.56
CA ILE A 70 -0.44 -53.71 30.22
C ILE A 70 -0.69 -52.20 30.08
N SER A 71 -1.88 -51.74 29.65
CA SER A 71 -2.26 -50.32 29.68
C SER A 71 -2.17 -49.70 31.08
N ASP A 72 -2.54 -50.46 32.11
CA ASP A 72 -2.54 -50.01 33.50
C ASP A 72 -1.10 -49.92 34.02
N LEU A 73 -0.23 -50.86 33.59
CA LEU A 73 1.22 -50.81 33.87
C LEU A 73 1.88 -49.56 33.26
N LYS A 74 1.46 -49.12 32.06
CA LYS A 74 1.96 -47.87 31.45
C LYS A 74 1.66 -46.66 32.33
N VAL A 75 0.46 -46.60 32.92
CA VAL A 75 0.07 -45.52 33.84
C VAL A 75 0.96 -45.51 35.09
N LEU A 76 1.24 -46.68 35.68
CA LEU A 76 2.13 -46.78 36.85
C LEU A 76 3.56 -46.29 36.56
N ILE A 77 4.09 -46.62 35.38
CA ILE A 77 5.41 -46.15 34.93
C ILE A 77 5.43 -44.63 34.80
N LEU A 78 4.37 -44.04 34.22
CA LEU A 78 4.26 -42.60 34.04
C LEU A 78 4.07 -41.86 35.37
N ASP A 79 3.27 -42.38 36.30
CA ASP A 79 3.13 -41.78 37.63
C ASP A 79 4.46 -41.78 38.40
N ARG A 80 5.26 -42.84 38.27
CA ARG A 80 6.61 -42.93 38.87
C ARG A 80 7.58 -41.90 38.27
N LYS A 81 7.46 -41.59 36.97
CA LYS A 81 8.35 -40.68 36.22
C LYS A 81 7.68 -39.35 35.84
N LYS A 82 6.60 -38.97 36.52
CA LYS A 82 5.76 -37.81 36.21
C LYS A 82 6.52 -36.49 36.08
N ASN A 83 7.58 -36.32 36.88
CA ASN A 83 8.44 -35.14 36.87
C ASN A 83 9.47 -35.10 35.71
N LYS A 84 9.69 -36.22 35.00
CA LYS A 84 10.69 -36.34 33.92
C LYS A 84 10.08 -36.44 32.52
N LEU A 85 8.86 -36.99 32.36
CA LEU A 85 8.35 -37.39 31.04
C LEU A 85 7.13 -36.61 30.51
N GLY A 86 6.25 -36.04 31.35
CA GLY A 86 5.21 -35.09 30.91
C GLY A 86 4.33 -35.50 29.71
N ILE A 87 4.11 -36.80 29.50
CA ILE A 87 3.39 -37.39 28.34
C ILE A 87 2.31 -38.37 28.81
N ASP A 88 1.40 -38.72 27.90
CA ASP A 88 0.29 -39.65 28.13
C ASP A 88 0.70 -41.14 27.99
N ALA A 89 -0.07 -42.05 28.60
CA ALA A 89 0.16 -43.50 28.61
C ALA A 89 0.19 -44.11 27.20
N ASP A 90 -0.55 -43.53 26.26
CA ASP A 90 -0.54 -43.99 24.86
C ASP A 90 0.71 -43.58 24.09
N SER A 91 1.55 -42.71 24.66
CA SER A 91 2.80 -42.21 24.04
C SER A 91 4.03 -43.07 24.37
N ILE A 92 3.87 -44.20 25.06
CA ILE A 92 4.95 -45.13 25.37
C ILE A 92 4.65 -46.56 24.92
N ASN A 93 5.67 -47.26 24.44
CA ASN A 93 5.65 -48.70 24.16
C ASN A 93 6.47 -49.44 25.21
N LEU A 94 6.02 -50.63 25.61
CA LEU A 94 6.72 -51.46 26.59
C LEU A 94 7.19 -52.76 25.94
N TRP A 95 8.44 -53.11 26.21
CA TRP A 95 9.06 -54.35 25.72
C TRP A 95 9.49 -55.19 26.90
N LYS A 96 9.01 -56.45 26.98
CA LYS A 96 9.52 -57.41 27.96
C LYS A 96 10.89 -57.88 27.52
N VAL A 97 11.84 -57.80 28.44
CA VAL A 97 13.21 -58.28 28.29
C VAL A 97 13.60 -59.06 29.55
N ASP A 98 14.73 -59.75 29.48
CA ASP A 98 15.37 -60.40 30.62
C ASP A 98 16.89 -60.29 30.43
N VAL A 99 17.45 -59.14 30.83
CA VAL A 99 18.87 -58.82 30.63
C VAL A 99 19.57 -58.80 31.98
N ALA A 100 20.54 -59.70 32.18
CA ALA A 100 21.38 -59.72 33.36
C ALA A 100 22.47 -58.64 33.29
N GLU A 101 22.99 -58.21 34.44
CA GLU A 101 24.04 -57.19 34.54
C GLU A 101 25.31 -57.61 33.79
N SER A 102 25.67 -58.90 33.80
CA SER A 102 26.78 -59.46 33.00
C SER A 102 26.60 -59.32 31.49
N ASP A 103 25.36 -59.06 31.04
CA ASP A 103 24.95 -58.90 29.65
C ASP A 103 24.64 -57.43 29.30
N GLU A 104 25.06 -56.46 30.12
CA GLU A 104 24.80 -55.02 29.93
C GLU A 104 25.17 -54.51 28.53
N TYR A 105 26.19 -55.09 27.88
CA TYR A 105 26.56 -54.76 26.51
C TYR A 105 25.42 -54.95 25.49
N LYS A 106 24.46 -55.86 25.75
CA LYS A 106 23.25 -56.08 24.92
C LYS A 106 22.29 -54.89 24.98
N LEU A 107 22.34 -54.07 26.03
CA LEU A 107 21.55 -52.82 26.10
C LEU A 107 22.04 -51.78 25.09
N LYS A 108 23.32 -51.80 24.71
CA LYS A 108 23.86 -50.91 23.65
C LYS A 108 23.37 -51.28 22.24
N GLU A 109 22.80 -52.46 22.06
CA GLU A 109 22.19 -52.91 20.80
C GLU A 109 20.74 -52.42 20.63
N PHE A 110 20.08 -51.96 21.71
CA PHE A 110 18.76 -51.34 21.72
C PHE A 110 18.80 -49.89 21.20
N LYS A 111 18.95 -49.69 19.89
CA LYS A 111 19.10 -48.35 19.28
C LYS A 111 17.94 -47.84 18.42
N ASP A 112 17.07 -48.70 17.86
CA ASP A 112 16.03 -48.21 16.93
C ASP A 112 14.82 -49.15 16.74
N GLU A 113 13.73 -48.59 16.19
CA GLU A 113 12.38 -49.21 16.01
C GLU A 113 12.38 -50.55 15.23
N ASN A 114 13.44 -50.83 14.47
CA ASN A 114 13.55 -51.99 13.59
C ASN A 114 14.49 -53.10 14.09
N ASN A 115 15.23 -52.89 15.20
CA ASN A 115 16.15 -53.89 15.72
C ASN A 115 15.42 -54.85 16.67
N LYS A 116 14.95 -55.97 16.13
CA LYS A 116 14.52 -57.12 16.94
C LYS A 116 15.73 -57.70 17.66
N VAL A 117 15.87 -57.41 18.96
CA VAL A 117 16.72 -58.23 19.83
C VAL A 117 16.12 -59.62 19.90
N VAL A 118 16.96 -60.64 19.74
CA VAL A 118 16.58 -62.05 19.92
C VAL A 118 16.08 -62.23 21.35
N GLY A 119 14.77 -62.41 21.53
CA GLY A 119 14.13 -62.67 22.83
C GLY A 119 13.27 -61.54 23.41
N ALA A 120 13.32 -60.31 22.88
CA ALA A 120 12.47 -59.21 23.36
C ALA A 120 11.02 -59.38 22.87
N LYS A 121 10.03 -59.26 23.79
CA LYS A 121 8.61 -59.45 23.48
C LYS A 121 7.81 -58.17 23.68
N PHE A 122 7.17 -57.68 22.63
CA PHE A 122 6.28 -56.52 22.71
C PHE A 122 5.10 -56.79 23.67
N LEU A 123 4.89 -55.89 24.63
CA LEU A 123 3.78 -55.96 25.58
C LEU A 123 2.56 -55.25 25.00
N LYS A 124 1.55 -56.03 24.60
CA LYS A 124 0.32 -55.49 24.00
C LYS A 124 -0.55 -54.83 25.08
N PRO A 125 -0.99 -53.58 24.92
CA PRO A 125 -1.75 -52.84 25.95
C PRO A 125 -3.02 -53.55 26.45
N THR A 126 -3.71 -54.28 25.56
CA THR A 126 -4.98 -54.95 25.85
C THR A 126 -4.83 -56.27 26.60
N HIS A 127 -3.62 -56.83 26.65
CA HIS A 127 -3.34 -58.11 27.28
C HIS A 127 -3.15 -57.94 28.79
N LYS A 128 -3.40 -59.01 29.56
CA LYS A 128 -3.23 -59.02 31.01
C LYS A 128 -1.75 -59.10 31.40
N PHE A 129 -1.40 -58.49 32.52
CA PHE A 129 -0.06 -58.50 33.10
C PHE A 129 0.48 -59.93 33.29
N ASN A 130 -0.36 -60.81 33.84
CA ASN A 130 -0.04 -62.21 34.07
C ASN A 130 0.14 -63.04 32.78
N GLU A 131 -0.20 -62.53 31.60
CA GLU A 131 0.15 -63.21 30.33
C GLU A 131 1.65 -63.10 30.00
N TYR A 132 2.34 -62.14 30.60
CA TYR A 132 3.76 -61.86 30.33
C TYR A 132 4.67 -62.15 31.51
N PHE A 133 4.18 -62.00 32.75
CA PHE A 133 4.97 -62.09 33.99
C PHE A 133 4.47 -63.20 34.92
N LYS A 134 4.02 -64.32 34.36
CA LYS A 134 3.33 -65.43 35.06
C LYS A 134 4.21 -66.20 36.07
N ASP A 135 5.53 -66.10 35.95
CA ASP A 135 6.48 -66.83 36.79
C ASP A 135 6.87 -65.98 38.01
N LYS A 136 6.71 -66.55 39.21
CA LYS A 136 6.88 -65.86 40.51
C LYS A 136 8.33 -65.52 40.88
N GLU A 137 9.31 -65.87 40.05
CA GLU A 137 10.71 -65.55 40.29
C GLU A 137 11.25 -64.74 39.11
N LEU A 138 10.89 -63.45 39.08
CA LEU A 138 11.63 -62.47 38.32
C LEU A 138 13.03 -62.35 38.94
N ASN A 139 14.07 -62.56 38.13
CA ASN A 139 15.46 -62.42 38.59
C ASN A 139 15.70 -60.97 39.03
N GLN A 140 15.82 -60.75 40.34
CA GLN A 140 15.79 -59.41 40.93
C GLN A 140 16.88 -58.47 40.41
N GLY A 141 17.97 -58.99 39.85
CA GLY A 141 19.06 -58.21 39.25
C GLY A 141 18.87 -57.85 37.78
N ASN A 142 17.90 -58.43 37.07
CA ASN A 142 17.79 -58.26 35.62
C ASN A 142 16.92 -57.06 35.25
N ILE A 143 17.13 -56.47 34.07
CA ILE A 143 16.15 -55.55 33.47
C ILE A 143 15.01 -56.37 32.88
N HIS A 144 13.78 -56.02 33.25
CA HIS A 144 12.57 -56.75 32.91
C HIS A 144 11.72 -56.05 31.84
N VAL A 145 11.78 -54.72 31.80
CA VAL A 145 11.00 -53.89 30.87
C VAL A 145 11.83 -52.76 30.31
N ILE A 146 11.84 -52.61 28.99
CA ILE A 146 12.34 -51.41 28.32
C ILE A 146 11.16 -50.52 27.93
N VAL A 147 11.22 -49.26 28.36
CA VAL A 147 10.22 -48.22 28.11
C VAL A 147 10.66 -47.40 26.91
N GLN A 148 10.01 -47.61 25.78
CA GLN A 148 10.23 -46.84 24.56
C GLN A 148 9.28 -45.64 24.54
N LEU A 149 9.85 -44.44 24.47
CA LEU A 149 9.10 -43.24 24.12
C LEU A 149 8.79 -43.28 22.63
N LEU A 150 7.51 -43.20 22.25
CA LEU A 150 7.17 -42.96 20.85
C LEU A 150 7.67 -41.55 20.50
N ALA A 151 8.73 -41.46 19.70
CA ALA A 151 9.17 -40.18 19.19
C ALA A 151 8.01 -39.60 18.36
N ALA A 152 7.38 -38.52 18.86
CA ALA A 152 6.52 -37.72 18.00
C ALA A 152 7.36 -37.33 16.77
N GLU A 153 6.92 -37.78 15.59
CA GLU A 153 7.69 -37.57 14.37
C GLU A 153 7.97 -36.08 14.20
N SER A 154 9.26 -35.70 14.18
CA SER A 154 9.61 -34.29 14.09
C SER A 154 9.00 -33.68 12.82
N LEU A 155 8.55 -32.42 12.91
CA LEU A 155 7.97 -31.74 11.75
C LEU A 155 8.95 -31.71 10.56
N THR A 156 10.26 -31.66 10.82
CA THR A 156 11.29 -31.74 9.78
C THR A 156 11.24 -33.07 9.01
N LEU A 157 11.00 -34.21 9.68
CA LEU A 157 10.87 -35.51 9.02
C LEU A 157 9.55 -35.60 8.23
N ILE A 158 8.48 -35.04 8.78
CA ILE A 158 7.18 -34.93 8.11
C ILE A 158 7.31 -34.12 6.82
N MET A 159 7.99 -32.96 6.87
CA MET A 159 8.25 -32.13 5.68
C MET A 159 9.07 -32.89 4.62
N LYS A 160 10.11 -33.63 5.04
CA LYS A 160 10.89 -34.48 4.11
C LYS A 160 10.01 -35.54 3.44
N LYS A 161 9.07 -36.16 4.16
CA LYS A 161 8.14 -37.15 3.60
C LYS A 161 7.16 -36.52 2.61
N ILE A 162 6.57 -35.37 2.96
CA ILE A 162 5.62 -34.64 2.10
C ILE A 162 6.30 -34.17 0.80
N LEU A 163 7.56 -33.73 0.88
CA LEU A 163 8.29 -33.13 -0.24
C LEU A 163 9.10 -34.13 -1.08
N LYS A 164 9.12 -35.42 -0.71
CA LYS A 164 10.00 -36.44 -1.33
C LYS A 164 9.89 -36.53 -2.85
N ASN A 165 8.69 -36.32 -3.40
CA ASN A 165 8.40 -36.47 -4.83
C ASN A 165 8.01 -35.14 -5.51
N VAL A 166 8.31 -34.00 -4.86
CA VAL A 166 7.93 -32.68 -5.38
C VAL A 166 9.10 -32.08 -6.15
N ALA A 167 8.86 -31.69 -7.40
CA ALA A 167 9.89 -31.07 -8.23
C ALA A 167 10.32 -29.70 -7.68
N ARG A 168 11.58 -29.32 -7.91
CA ARG A 168 12.09 -27.98 -7.62
C ARG A 168 12.26 -27.19 -8.92
N SER A 169 11.87 -25.92 -8.92
CA SER A 169 12.10 -25.01 -10.05
C SER A 169 13.52 -24.44 -10.03
N SER A 170 14.20 -24.43 -11.17
CA SER A 170 15.50 -23.76 -11.34
C SER A 170 15.39 -22.24 -11.54
N ASN A 171 14.21 -21.72 -11.89
CA ASN A 171 14.02 -20.33 -12.25
C ASN A 171 13.04 -19.63 -11.30
N LYS A 172 13.56 -18.87 -10.35
CA LYS A 172 12.88 -17.71 -9.79
C LYS A 172 13.81 -16.52 -9.93
N SER A 173 13.73 -15.83 -11.06
CA SER A 173 14.25 -14.47 -11.14
C SER A 173 13.41 -13.61 -10.18
N PRO A 174 14.02 -12.81 -9.30
CA PRO A 174 13.29 -11.79 -8.56
C PRO A 174 12.55 -10.91 -9.57
N GLY A 175 11.24 -10.76 -9.42
CA GLY A 175 10.47 -9.87 -10.30
C GLY A 175 11.04 -8.45 -10.25
N PHE A 176 10.90 -7.69 -11.33
CA PHE A 176 11.41 -6.32 -11.47
C PHE A 176 11.07 -5.41 -10.27
N SER A 177 9.89 -5.60 -9.67
CA SER A 177 9.43 -4.93 -8.43
C SER A 177 10.40 -5.03 -7.23
N SER A 178 11.24 -6.06 -7.19
CA SER A 178 12.20 -6.30 -6.10
C SER A 178 13.50 -5.52 -6.21
N SER A 179 13.71 -4.73 -7.29
CA SER A 179 14.94 -3.95 -7.50
C SER A 179 14.77 -2.43 -7.33
N ILE A 180 13.53 -1.92 -7.22
CA ILE A 180 13.28 -0.48 -7.02
C ILE A 180 13.59 -0.11 -5.56
N PRO A 181 14.57 0.78 -5.28
CA PRO A 181 14.79 1.27 -3.92
C PRO A 181 13.68 2.24 -3.53
N LEU A 182 13.09 2.12 -2.33
CA LEU A 182 12.23 3.21 -1.82
C LEU A 182 13.13 4.27 -1.20
N LYS A 183 13.11 5.45 -1.80
CA LYS A 183 13.73 6.66 -1.26
C LYS A 183 12.77 7.34 -0.28
N GLU A 184 13.34 8.13 0.64
CA GLU A 184 12.60 8.98 1.60
C GLU A 184 11.66 8.25 2.59
N ARG A 185 11.92 6.97 2.87
CA ARG A 185 11.17 6.23 3.88
C ARG A 185 11.83 6.38 5.25
N ASN A 186 11.14 7.04 6.18
CA ASN A 186 11.58 7.09 7.57
C ASN A 186 11.34 5.73 8.25
N MET A 187 12.44 5.05 8.61
CA MET A 187 12.42 3.78 9.34
C MET A 187 12.65 3.92 10.85
N GLU A 188 12.99 5.12 11.35
CA GLU A 188 13.39 5.36 12.75
C GLU A 188 12.31 4.92 13.73
N SER A 189 11.05 5.29 13.49
CA SER A 189 9.93 4.89 14.34
C SER A 189 9.78 3.36 14.40
N ALA A 190 9.91 2.68 13.25
CA ALA A 190 9.84 1.22 13.20
C ALA A 190 11.02 0.60 13.95
N ILE A 191 12.24 1.03 13.67
CA ILE A 191 13.48 0.55 14.30
C ILE A 191 13.42 0.74 15.82
N MET A 192 12.99 1.91 16.29
CA MET A 192 12.83 2.21 17.72
C MET A 192 11.81 1.27 18.39
N SER A 193 10.67 1.01 17.76
CA SER A 193 9.69 0.04 18.27
C SER A 193 10.25 -1.39 18.33
N ILE A 194 10.99 -1.82 17.31
CA ILE A 194 11.61 -3.15 17.29
C ILE A 194 12.65 -3.27 18.40
N SER A 195 13.51 -2.27 18.54
CA SER A 195 14.54 -2.22 19.59
C SER A 195 13.90 -2.30 20.98
N LYS A 196 12.86 -1.50 21.22
CA LYS A 196 12.11 -1.50 22.47
C LYS A 196 11.42 -2.84 22.76
N ASN A 197 10.82 -3.47 21.74
CA ASN A 197 10.24 -4.80 21.88
C ASN A 197 11.30 -5.85 22.22
N PHE A 198 12.46 -5.77 21.57
CA PHE A 198 13.57 -6.69 21.80
C PHE A 198 14.13 -6.53 23.22
N GLU A 199 14.39 -5.31 23.69
CA GLU A 199 14.78 -5.04 25.08
C GLU A 199 13.78 -5.62 26.08
N GLN A 200 12.48 -5.44 25.83
CA GLN A 200 11.41 -5.96 26.69
C GLN A 200 11.42 -7.48 26.80
N SER A 201 11.92 -8.19 25.78
CA SER A 201 11.99 -9.65 25.76
C SER A 201 12.95 -10.26 26.79
N PHE A 202 13.77 -9.45 27.47
CA PHE A 202 14.71 -9.89 28.52
C PHE A 202 14.15 -9.82 29.95
N TYR A 203 12.97 -9.22 30.17
CA TYR A 203 12.38 -9.06 31.51
C TYR A 203 11.32 -10.14 31.80
N MET A 204 11.21 -10.59 33.07
CA MET A 204 10.24 -11.61 33.53
C MET A 204 8.87 -11.03 33.88
N THR A 205 7.81 -11.81 33.65
CA THR A 205 6.37 -11.49 33.76
C THR A 205 5.86 -10.73 35.01
N GLN A 206 6.61 -10.64 36.11
CA GLN A 206 6.16 -10.01 37.36
C GLN A 206 6.43 -8.50 37.46
N SER A 207 7.26 -7.90 36.61
CA SER A 207 7.61 -6.46 36.65
C SER A 207 6.82 -5.55 35.69
N PHE A 208 5.73 -6.06 35.10
CA PHE A 208 5.23 -5.60 33.79
C PHE A 208 4.02 -4.65 33.79
N VAL A 209 3.66 -4.04 34.92
CA VAL A 209 2.45 -3.18 35.01
C VAL A 209 2.48 -1.94 34.10
N LYS A 210 3.56 -1.69 33.33
CA LYS A 210 3.71 -0.48 32.49
C LYS A 210 4.27 -0.65 31.05
N SER A 211 4.66 -1.83 30.57
CA SER A 211 5.31 -1.95 29.24
C SER A 211 4.42 -2.60 28.18
N THR A 212 4.14 -1.86 27.11
CA THR A 212 3.31 -2.27 25.98
C THR A 212 4.19 -2.68 24.79
N LEU A 213 4.12 -3.95 24.37
CA LEU A 213 4.74 -4.43 23.12
C LEU A 213 4.09 -3.74 21.91
N GLN A 214 4.81 -3.56 20.80
CA GLN A 214 4.32 -2.84 19.63
C GLN A 214 4.32 -3.70 18.36
N PHE A 215 3.13 -3.96 17.81
CA PHE A 215 2.98 -4.43 16.44
C PHE A 215 3.21 -3.26 15.49
N LEU A 216 3.99 -3.47 14.43
CA LEU A 216 4.14 -2.47 13.37
C LEU A 216 2.97 -2.59 12.41
N VAL A 217 2.31 -1.48 12.09
CA VAL A 217 1.15 -1.43 11.19
C VAL A 217 1.40 -0.40 10.10
N CYS A 218 1.46 -0.85 8.85
CA CYS A 218 1.63 0.00 7.68
C CYS A 218 0.39 -0.13 6.79
N CYS A 219 -0.52 0.83 6.87
CA CYS A 219 -1.74 0.85 6.05
C CYS A 219 -1.75 2.02 5.07
N GLY A 220 -2.47 1.86 3.97
CA GLY A 220 -2.73 2.92 3.00
C GLY A 220 -3.13 2.33 1.65
N ALA A 221 -3.32 3.18 0.65
CA ALA A 221 -3.76 2.77 -0.68
C ALA A 221 -2.90 1.64 -1.30
N PRO A 222 -3.46 0.77 -2.15
CA PRO A 222 -2.71 -0.20 -2.93
C PRO A 222 -1.62 0.48 -3.78
N GLY A 223 -0.49 -0.20 -3.97
CA GLY A 223 0.58 0.30 -4.83
C GLY A 223 1.47 1.41 -4.24
N ILE A 224 1.23 1.87 -3.01
CA ILE A 224 2.06 2.90 -2.32
C ILE A 224 3.41 2.39 -1.80
N GLY A 225 3.73 1.09 -1.96
CA GLY A 225 5.02 0.54 -1.56
C GLY A 225 5.11 -0.12 -0.18
N LYS A 226 3.99 -0.44 0.48
CA LYS A 226 3.97 -1.09 1.82
C LYS A 226 4.77 -2.40 1.89
N THR A 227 4.55 -3.29 0.92
CA THR A 227 5.26 -4.57 0.82
C THR A 227 6.76 -4.35 0.74
N ARG A 228 7.16 -3.35 -0.07
CA ARG A 228 8.56 -3.00 -0.29
C ARG A 228 9.20 -2.36 0.93
N TYR A 229 8.47 -1.51 1.67
CA TYR A 229 8.91 -0.96 2.95
C TYR A 229 9.29 -2.08 3.93
N GLY A 230 8.46 -3.13 4.04
CA GLY A 230 8.75 -4.28 4.90
C GLY A 230 10.05 -5.00 4.53
N PHE A 231 10.29 -5.24 3.23
CA PHE A 231 11.54 -5.87 2.76
C PHE A 231 12.78 -5.01 3.04
N GLU A 232 12.70 -3.70 2.83
CA GLU A 232 13.83 -2.80 3.06
C GLU A 232 14.12 -2.61 4.54
N LEU A 233 13.08 -2.52 5.38
CA LEU A 233 13.23 -2.53 6.83
C LEU A 233 13.95 -3.80 7.29
N PHE A 234 13.55 -4.97 6.81
CA PHE A 234 14.26 -6.22 7.13
C PHE A 234 15.74 -6.19 6.70
N ASN A 235 16.03 -5.75 5.47
CA ASN A 235 17.40 -5.66 4.99
C ASN A 235 18.24 -4.68 5.82
N HIS A 236 17.67 -3.56 6.23
CA HIS A 236 18.32 -2.59 7.12
C HIS A 236 18.67 -3.23 8.48
N LEU A 237 17.71 -3.93 9.10
CA LEU A 237 17.91 -4.62 10.38
C LEU A 237 19.00 -5.70 10.29
N LYS A 238 18.97 -6.50 9.23
CA LYS A 238 19.95 -7.57 8.99
C LYS A 238 21.36 -7.02 8.79
N ASN A 239 21.50 -5.88 8.11
CA ASN A 239 22.79 -5.26 7.83
C ASN A 239 23.32 -4.47 9.03
N ASN A 240 22.44 -3.98 9.91
CA ASN A 240 22.78 -3.16 11.08
C ASN A 240 22.21 -3.76 12.39
N PRO A 241 22.54 -5.03 12.73
CA PRO A 241 21.91 -5.71 13.85
C PRO A 241 22.30 -5.11 15.22
N LYS A 242 23.46 -4.44 15.29
CA LYS A 242 23.98 -3.82 16.52
C LYS A 242 23.15 -2.64 16.99
N ASP A 243 22.40 -2.03 16.09
CA ASP A 243 21.60 -0.84 16.38
C ASP A 243 20.25 -1.20 17.01
N VAL A 244 19.86 -2.49 16.97
CA VAL A 244 18.53 -2.96 17.35
C VAL A 244 18.57 -4.12 18.34
N LEU A 245 19.49 -5.06 18.18
CA LEU A 245 19.59 -6.25 19.01
C LEU A 245 20.67 -6.05 20.08
N VAL A 246 20.38 -5.20 21.07
CA VAL A 246 21.24 -4.96 22.22
C VAL A 246 20.68 -5.70 23.44
N ASP A 247 21.54 -6.44 24.13
CA ASP A 247 21.17 -7.02 25.43
C ASP A 247 21.21 -5.92 26.51
N PRO A 248 20.07 -5.59 27.15
CA PRO A 248 20.01 -4.50 28.11
C PRO A 248 20.85 -4.74 29.36
N ARG A 249 21.18 -6.00 29.68
CA ARG A 249 21.99 -6.34 30.87
C ARG A 249 23.47 -6.13 30.64
N SER A 250 23.96 -6.49 29.46
CA SER A 250 25.37 -6.36 29.08
C SER A 250 25.69 -5.06 28.35
N GLN A 251 24.67 -4.35 27.86
CA GLN A 251 24.76 -3.19 26.95
C GLN A 251 25.62 -3.50 25.71
N ARG A 252 25.68 -4.77 25.32
CA ARG A 252 26.42 -5.24 24.16
C ARG A 252 25.46 -5.76 23.10
N PRO A 253 25.82 -5.64 21.81
CA PRO A 253 25.08 -6.30 20.75
C PRO A 253 25.00 -7.81 21.01
N VAL A 254 23.86 -8.40 20.68
CA VAL A 254 23.68 -9.85 20.69
C VAL A 254 24.70 -10.47 19.74
N PRO A 255 25.46 -11.49 20.18
CA PRO A 255 26.44 -12.13 19.34
C PRO A 255 25.75 -13.01 18.29
N ASP A 256 26.15 -12.82 17.03
CA ASP A 256 25.77 -13.66 15.87
C ASP A 256 24.26 -13.99 15.74
N PRO A 257 23.36 -12.99 15.74
CA PRO A 257 21.93 -13.23 15.54
C PRO A 257 21.64 -13.74 14.12
N ASP A 258 20.79 -14.76 14.01
CA ASP A 258 20.30 -15.26 12.74
C ASP A 258 19.02 -14.52 12.32
N PHE A 259 19.02 -13.91 11.14
CA PHE A 259 17.88 -13.15 10.60
C PHE A 259 17.12 -13.95 9.55
N LEU A 260 15.81 -14.11 9.76
CA LEU A 260 14.90 -14.76 8.83
C LEU A 260 13.70 -13.85 8.51
N SER A 261 13.49 -13.54 7.24
CA SER A 261 12.28 -12.85 6.79
C SER A 261 11.25 -13.87 6.32
N ILE A 262 10.00 -13.74 6.77
CA ILE A 262 8.88 -14.56 6.31
C ILE A 262 7.76 -13.64 5.85
N TYR A 263 7.50 -13.63 4.56
CA TYR A 263 6.46 -12.84 3.92
C TYR A 263 5.21 -13.70 3.66
N LEU A 264 4.07 -13.29 4.22
CA LEU A 264 2.78 -13.94 4.11
C LEU A 264 1.78 -13.03 3.38
N ASP A 265 1.51 -13.33 2.10
CA ASP A 265 0.45 -12.68 1.32
C ASP A 265 -0.89 -13.41 1.52
N PHE A 266 -1.77 -12.81 2.32
CA PHE A 266 -3.11 -13.36 2.57
C PHE A 266 -4.10 -13.07 1.44
N GLY A 267 -3.75 -12.18 0.50
CA GLY A 267 -4.56 -11.83 -0.66
C GLY A 267 -4.38 -12.77 -1.83
N LYS A 268 -3.29 -13.55 -1.91
CA LYS A 268 -3.08 -14.51 -3.02
C LYS A 268 -2.44 -15.82 -2.62
N GLU A 269 -1.31 -15.80 -1.92
CA GLU A 269 -0.45 -16.97 -1.78
C GLU A 269 -0.86 -17.92 -0.64
N VAL A 270 -1.27 -17.39 0.50
CA VAL A 270 -1.58 -18.16 1.72
C VAL A 270 -2.94 -17.76 2.32
N ARG A 271 -3.94 -17.56 1.46
CA ARG A 271 -5.29 -17.09 1.83
C ARG A 271 -5.92 -17.89 2.96
N LEU A 272 -6.68 -17.20 3.82
CA LEU A 272 -7.60 -17.84 4.78
C LEU A 272 -8.85 -18.32 4.06
N ASN A 273 -9.34 -19.51 4.41
CA ASN A 273 -10.57 -20.06 3.85
C ASN A 273 -11.23 -21.06 4.82
N ARG A 274 -12.28 -21.74 4.35
CA ARG A 274 -13.12 -22.62 5.18
C ARG A 274 -12.39 -23.75 5.92
N TYR A 275 -11.23 -24.21 5.45
CA TYR A 275 -10.48 -25.26 6.15
C TYR A 275 -9.74 -24.73 7.39
N ASP A 276 -9.51 -23.42 7.45
CA ASP A 276 -8.90 -22.76 8.60
C ASP A 276 -9.90 -22.59 9.76
N PHE A 277 -11.21 -22.74 9.52
CA PHE A 277 -12.26 -22.56 10.55
C PHE A 277 -12.10 -23.49 11.76
N LYS A 278 -11.52 -24.67 11.54
CA LYS A 278 -11.32 -25.67 12.59
C LYS A 278 -9.94 -25.57 13.24
N LEU A 279 -9.08 -24.68 12.74
CA LEU A 279 -7.73 -24.50 13.25
C LEU A 279 -7.69 -23.39 14.30
N THR A 280 -6.93 -23.61 15.36
CA THR A 280 -6.46 -22.56 16.25
C THR A 280 -5.62 -21.54 15.48
N ALA A 281 -5.60 -20.28 15.95
CA ALA A 281 -4.83 -19.24 15.27
C ALA A 281 -3.33 -19.59 15.22
N ASN A 282 -2.83 -20.26 16.26
CA ASN A 282 -1.47 -20.79 16.34
C ASN A 282 -1.16 -21.81 15.23
N SER A 283 -2.02 -22.80 15.00
CA SER A 283 -1.81 -23.78 13.94
C SER A 283 -2.00 -23.19 12.55
N ALA A 284 -2.97 -22.28 12.37
CA ALA A 284 -3.22 -21.61 11.11
C ALA A 284 -2.00 -20.78 10.63
N ILE A 285 -1.36 -20.02 11.52
CA ILE A 285 -0.16 -19.25 11.17
C ILE A 285 1.08 -20.14 11.06
N ALA A 286 1.21 -21.16 11.90
CA ALA A 286 2.31 -22.12 11.85
C ALA A 286 2.34 -22.87 10.52
N LEU A 287 1.18 -23.29 10.01
CA LEU A 287 1.05 -23.95 8.71
C LEU A 287 1.56 -23.06 7.56
N ARG A 288 1.26 -21.76 7.61
CA ARG A 288 1.68 -20.78 6.59
C ARG A 288 3.17 -20.48 6.64
N ILE A 289 3.73 -20.34 7.84
CA ILE A 289 5.18 -20.21 8.06
C ILE A 289 5.91 -21.46 7.58
N ALA A 290 5.39 -22.66 7.91
CA ALA A 290 5.98 -23.92 7.45
C ALA A 290 5.97 -24.02 5.93
N PHE A 291 4.86 -23.68 5.28
CA PHE A 291 4.77 -23.63 3.82
C PHE A 291 5.83 -22.68 3.23
N LYS A 292 5.91 -21.44 3.73
CA LYS A 292 6.85 -20.46 3.18
C LYS A 292 8.29 -20.92 3.31
N PHE A 293 8.69 -21.32 4.51
CA PHE A 293 10.07 -21.69 4.78
C PHE A 293 10.50 -23.02 4.13
N PHE A 294 9.69 -24.08 4.23
CA PHE A 294 10.09 -25.42 3.78
C PHE A 294 9.76 -25.69 2.31
N VAL A 295 8.79 -24.98 1.73
CA VAL A 295 8.28 -25.25 0.37
C VAL A 295 8.62 -24.10 -0.56
N TYR A 296 8.08 -22.92 -0.30
CA TYR A 296 8.14 -21.79 -1.23
C TYR A 296 9.57 -21.26 -1.41
N ASP A 297 10.28 -21.02 -0.31
CA ASP A 297 11.65 -20.49 -0.29
C ASP A 297 12.69 -21.52 -0.74
N GLN A 298 12.34 -22.81 -0.64
CA GLN A 298 13.13 -23.93 -1.17
C GLN A 298 12.82 -24.23 -2.65
N SER A 299 12.02 -23.37 -3.30
CA SER A 299 11.66 -23.45 -4.72
C SER A 299 10.96 -24.75 -5.13
N TYR A 300 10.23 -25.38 -4.22
CA TYR A 300 9.36 -26.52 -4.57
C TYR A 300 8.15 -26.05 -5.39
N GLN A 301 7.80 -26.80 -6.43
CA GLN A 301 6.62 -26.57 -7.27
C GLN A 301 5.37 -27.11 -6.60
N MET A 302 4.93 -26.44 -5.55
CA MET A 302 3.74 -26.78 -4.79
C MET A 302 3.11 -25.50 -4.25
N ASP A 303 1.83 -25.31 -4.50
CA ASP A 303 1.10 -24.18 -3.93
C ASP A 303 0.65 -24.47 -2.48
N PHE A 304 0.10 -23.45 -1.81
CA PHE A 304 -0.31 -23.58 -0.42
C PHE A 304 -1.47 -24.56 -0.23
N ASN A 305 -2.40 -24.63 -1.18
CA ASN A 305 -3.55 -25.53 -1.08
C ASN A 305 -3.12 -26.99 -1.19
N ASP A 306 -2.25 -27.29 -2.15
CA ASP A 306 -1.68 -28.62 -2.34
C ASP A 306 -0.86 -29.04 -1.11
N PHE A 307 -0.03 -28.14 -0.60
CA PHE A 307 0.73 -28.37 0.63
C PHE A 307 -0.19 -28.70 1.81
N ARG A 308 -1.25 -27.89 2.03
CA ARG A 308 -2.22 -28.11 3.09
C ARG A 308 -2.95 -29.45 2.92
N GLN A 309 -3.35 -29.82 1.71
CA GLN A 309 -4.02 -31.10 1.46
C GLN A 309 -3.08 -32.28 1.76
N ASN A 310 -1.81 -32.19 1.37
CA ASN A 310 -0.84 -33.24 1.62
C ASN A 310 -0.55 -33.44 3.11
N ILE A 311 -0.40 -32.35 3.87
CA ILE A 311 -0.19 -32.46 5.32
C ILE A 311 -1.46 -32.94 6.03
N TYR A 312 -2.66 -32.50 5.62
CA TYR A 312 -3.92 -33.03 6.18
C TYR A 312 -4.09 -34.53 5.90
N ARG A 313 -3.74 -34.98 4.70
CA ARG A 313 -3.75 -36.42 4.34
C ARG A 313 -2.75 -37.22 5.17
N TYR A 314 -1.56 -36.67 5.42
CA TYR A 314 -0.56 -37.32 6.28
C TYR A 314 -1.10 -37.54 7.70
N PHE A 315 -1.79 -36.55 8.28
CA PHE A 315 -2.41 -36.66 9.61
C PHE A 315 -3.79 -37.32 9.60
N LYS A 316 -4.36 -37.64 8.43
CA LYS A 316 -5.74 -38.12 8.24
C LYS A 316 -6.76 -37.24 8.99
N VAL A 317 -6.70 -35.94 8.77
CA VAL A 317 -7.58 -34.97 9.45
C VAL A 317 -9.03 -35.13 8.95
N ASP A 318 -9.78 -35.99 9.62
CA ASP A 318 -11.19 -36.32 9.34
C ASP A 318 -12.11 -36.17 10.57
N ASN A 319 -11.54 -36.05 11.78
CA ASN A 319 -12.27 -35.96 13.04
C ASN A 319 -11.53 -35.09 14.07
N THR A 320 -12.13 -34.87 15.24
CA THR A 320 -11.59 -33.99 16.30
C THR A 320 -10.26 -34.47 16.87
N GLU A 321 -10.03 -35.78 16.96
CA GLU A 321 -8.81 -36.36 17.51
C GLU A 321 -7.63 -36.22 16.53
N SER A 322 -7.84 -36.55 15.26
CA SER A 322 -6.83 -36.38 14.20
C SER A 322 -6.48 -34.91 13.99
N LEU A 323 -7.46 -34.00 14.14
CA LEU A 323 -7.24 -32.56 14.15
C LEU A 323 -6.39 -32.10 15.36
N ARG A 324 -6.69 -32.54 16.58
CA ARG A 324 -5.87 -32.20 17.76
C ARG A 324 -4.42 -32.67 17.62
N LYS A 325 -4.21 -33.87 17.05
CA LYS A 325 -2.87 -34.39 16.74
C LYS A 325 -2.15 -33.55 15.68
N PHE A 326 -2.87 -33.10 14.66
CA PHE A 326 -2.35 -32.14 13.69
C PHE A 326 -1.92 -30.85 14.39
N GLU A 327 -2.78 -30.24 15.22
CA GLU A 327 -2.50 -28.95 15.88
C GLU A 327 -1.37 -29.05 16.93
N SER A 328 -1.28 -30.17 17.66
CA SER A 328 -0.19 -30.43 18.60
C SER A 328 1.16 -30.58 17.90
N THR A 329 1.15 -30.91 16.60
CA THR A 329 2.37 -31.09 15.79
C THR A 329 2.69 -29.83 14.96
N VAL A 330 1.70 -29.27 14.27
CA VAL A 330 1.78 -28.09 13.42
C VAL A 330 1.34 -26.86 14.23
N ASN A 331 2.25 -26.38 15.06
CA ASN A 331 2.12 -25.13 15.81
C ASN A 331 3.44 -24.35 15.77
N LEU A 332 3.40 -23.07 16.14
CA LEU A 332 4.55 -22.18 16.02
C LEU A 332 5.79 -22.70 16.73
N ARG A 333 5.64 -23.29 17.93
CA ARG A 333 6.77 -23.80 18.72
C ARG A 333 7.53 -24.88 17.94
N ASN A 334 6.81 -25.84 17.39
CA ASN A 334 7.41 -26.94 16.63
C ASN A 334 7.94 -26.47 15.28
N VAL A 335 7.24 -25.57 14.60
CA VAL A 335 7.71 -24.98 13.33
C VAL A 335 9.02 -24.23 13.54
N ILE A 336 9.10 -23.36 14.55
CA ILE A 336 10.32 -22.61 14.87
C ILE A 336 11.45 -23.55 15.28
N LYS A 337 11.18 -24.58 16.09
CA LYS A 337 12.17 -25.61 16.43
C LYS A 337 12.73 -26.28 15.17
N SER A 338 11.85 -26.64 14.23
CA SER A 338 12.27 -27.23 12.95
C SER A 338 13.05 -26.25 12.07
N ILE A 339 12.71 -24.97 12.06
CA ILE A 339 13.48 -23.92 11.38
C ILE A 339 14.89 -23.84 11.97
N ARG A 340 15.03 -23.79 13.30
CA ARG A 340 16.34 -23.77 13.97
C ARG A 340 17.20 -24.98 13.59
N MET A 341 16.61 -26.17 13.60
CA MET A 341 17.29 -27.40 13.18
C MET A 341 17.73 -27.35 11.72
N SER A 342 16.88 -26.87 10.82
CA SER A 342 17.20 -26.74 9.40
C SER A 342 18.24 -25.67 9.09
N ARG A 343 18.41 -24.69 9.98
CA ARG A 343 19.43 -23.62 9.87
C ARG A 343 20.68 -23.90 10.70
N HIS A 344 20.76 -25.05 11.36
CA HIS A 344 21.89 -25.47 12.20
C HIS A 344 22.23 -24.48 13.33
N LEU A 345 21.22 -23.86 13.93
CA LEU A 345 21.42 -22.85 14.99
C LEU A 345 21.74 -23.49 16.34
N ASN A 346 22.70 -22.93 17.06
CA ASN A 346 23.03 -23.33 18.43
C ASN A 346 21.91 -22.97 19.42
N ASP A 347 21.81 -23.66 20.55
CA ASP A 347 20.74 -23.43 21.54
C ASP A 347 20.71 -22.01 22.13
N ASN A 348 21.87 -21.34 22.16
CA ASN A 348 22.02 -19.99 22.69
C ASN A 348 21.98 -18.90 21.62
N GLN A 349 21.91 -19.25 20.33
CA GLN A 349 21.88 -18.29 19.24
C GLN A 349 20.47 -17.69 19.08
N THR A 350 20.37 -16.37 19.05
CA THR A 350 19.11 -15.67 18.80
C THR A 350 18.69 -15.85 17.36
N LEU A 351 17.47 -16.36 17.16
CA LEU A 351 16.77 -16.36 15.89
C LEU A 351 15.80 -15.18 15.88
N PHE A 352 16.06 -14.20 15.02
CA PHE A 352 15.19 -13.06 14.75
C PHE A 352 14.36 -13.36 13.49
N ILE A 353 13.05 -13.45 13.67
CA ILE A 353 12.10 -13.62 12.56
C ILE A 353 11.36 -12.30 12.33
N PHE A 354 11.53 -11.72 11.15
CA PHE A 354 10.68 -10.64 10.67
C PHE A 354 9.47 -11.25 9.94
N LEU A 355 8.33 -11.25 10.62
CA LEU A 355 7.08 -11.81 10.09
C LEU A 355 6.25 -10.69 9.46
N HIS A 356 6.27 -10.62 8.13
CA HIS A 356 5.48 -9.68 7.35
C HIS A 356 4.16 -10.33 6.94
N ILE A 357 3.04 -9.87 7.52
CA ILE A 357 1.69 -10.28 7.13
C ILE A 357 1.09 -9.16 6.28
N ASP A 358 0.91 -9.44 4.98
CA ASP A 358 0.37 -8.48 4.01
C ASP A 358 -1.10 -8.79 3.69
N GLU A 359 -1.79 -7.81 3.12
CA GLU A 359 -3.21 -7.86 2.79
C GLU A 359 -4.09 -8.16 4.03
N ILE A 360 -3.82 -7.51 5.17
CA ILE A 360 -4.54 -7.72 6.44
C ILE A 360 -6.07 -7.54 6.36
N GLN A 361 -6.58 -6.79 5.38
CA GLN A 361 -8.02 -6.68 5.15
C GLN A 361 -8.67 -8.05 4.87
N GLU A 362 -7.93 -9.00 4.32
CA GLU A 362 -8.40 -10.37 4.08
C GLU A 362 -8.63 -11.14 5.39
N MET A 363 -7.88 -10.84 6.45
CA MET A 363 -8.11 -11.41 7.79
C MET A 363 -9.44 -10.94 8.35
N PHE A 364 -9.71 -9.63 8.26
CA PHE A 364 -10.96 -9.06 8.73
C PHE A 364 -12.16 -9.53 7.89
N ASN A 365 -11.98 -9.65 6.57
CA ASN A 365 -13.02 -10.21 5.68
C ASN A 365 -13.33 -11.66 6.02
N TYR A 366 -12.30 -12.47 6.30
CA TYR A 366 -12.46 -13.85 6.73
C TYR A 366 -13.30 -13.96 8.02
N GLU A 367 -13.03 -13.13 9.03
CA GLU A 367 -13.82 -13.08 10.26
C GLU A 367 -15.28 -12.67 10.02
N LYS A 368 -15.51 -11.68 9.14
CA LYS A 368 -16.87 -11.23 8.78
C LYS A 368 -17.68 -12.32 8.07
N CYS A 369 -17.03 -13.11 7.20
CA CYS A 369 -17.68 -14.26 6.56
C CYS A 369 -18.05 -15.35 7.57
N TRP A 370 -17.19 -15.61 8.55
CA TRP A 370 -17.42 -16.64 9.57
C TRP A 370 -18.65 -16.34 10.44
N ILE A 371 -18.82 -15.07 10.86
CA ILE A 371 -19.99 -14.63 11.66
C ILE A 371 -21.32 -14.88 10.91
N ARG A 372 -21.33 -14.85 9.57
CA ARG A 372 -22.55 -15.04 8.77
C ARG A 372 -22.93 -16.51 8.58
N GLU A 373 -21.97 -17.42 8.59
CA GLU A 373 -22.20 -18.86 8.35
C GLU A 373 -22.60 -19.63 9.63
N ASP A 374 -22.25 -19.14 10.83
CA ASP A 374 -22.57 -19.80 12.10
C ASP A 374 -23.58 -18.99 12.94
N GLN A 375 -24.87 -19.08 12.59
CA GLN A 375 -25.97 -18.40 13.31
C GLN A 375 -26.29 -19.02 14.69
N SER A 376 -25.53 -20.03 15.14
CA SER A 376 -25.93 -20.89 16.27
C SER A 376 -25.21 -20.63 17.60
N SER A 377 -24.20 -19.75 17.67
CA SER A 377 -23.54 -19.42 18.94
C SER A 377 -22.96 -18.00 18.99
N SER A 378 -23.85 -17.01 19.12
CA SER A 378 -23.49 -15.59 19.25
C SER A 378 -22.72 -15.22 20.53
N GLU A 379 -22.55 -16.14 21.49
CA GLU A 379 -21.95 -15.82 22.81
C GLU A 379 -20.46 -16.15 22.96
N ASN A 380 -19.77 -16.74 21.97
CA ASN A 380 -18.35 -17.13 22.13
C ASN A 380 -17.47 -17.05 20.86
N ILE A 381 -17.79 -16.20 19.87
CA ILE A 381 -16.94 -16.03 18.67
C ILE A 381 -15.67 -15.25 19.03
N LYS A 382 -14.62 -15.97 19.45
CA LYS A 382 -13.25 -15.42 19.61
C LYS A 382 -12.76 -14.98 18.23
N GLY A 383 -12.52 -13.68 18.03
CA GLY A 383 -11.95 -13.16 16.78
C GLY A 383 -10.58 -13.82 16.48
N PHE A 384 -10.48 -14.50 15.34
CA PHE A 384 -9.26 -15.15 14.84
C PHE A 384 -8.06 -14.20 14.81
N THR A 385 -8.24 -12.98 14.30
CA THR A 385 -7.23 -11.93 14.22
C THR A 385 -6.68 -11.60 15.60
N LYS A 386 -7.57 -11.49 16.59
CA LYS A 386 -7.21 -11.19 17.98
C LYS A 386 -6.40 -12.32 18.62
N GLU A 387 -6.83 -13.57 18.43
CA GLU A 387 -6.11 -14.75 18.92
C GLU A 387 -4.73 -14.90 18.26
N LEU A 388 -4.65 -14.59 16.96
CA LEU A 388 -3.40 -14.60 16.21
C LEU A 388 -2.41 -13.57 16.77
N LEU A 389 -2.84 -12.31 16.94
CA LEU A 389 -1.97 -11.26 17.51
C LEU A 389 -1.52 -11.61 18.92
N TYR A 390 -2.41 -12.13 19.77
CA TYR A 390 -2.04 -12.59 21.10
C TYR A 390 -0.97 -13.70 21.06
N THR A 391 -1.12 -14.65 20.14
CA THR A 391 -0.17 -15.75 19.95
C THR A 391 1.19 -15.22 19.51
N LEU A 392 1.24 -14.30 18.54
CA LEU A 392 2.48 -13.70 18.04
C LEU A 392 3.17 -12.82 19.10
N ALA A 393 2.41 -12.11 19.93
CA ALA A 393 2.94 -11.29 21.02
C ALA A 393 3.76 -12.12 22.04
N GLN A 394 3.43 -13.39 22.24
CA GLN A 394 4.22 -14.27 23.13
C GLN A 394 5.63 -14.52 22.58
N TYR A 395 5.81 -14.52 21.25
CA TYR A 395 7.11 -14.68 20.62
C TYR A 395 7.92 -13.37 20.54
N MET A 396 7.27 -12.21 20.65
CA MET A 396 7.97 -10.94 20.92
C MET A 396 8.61 -10.91 22.33
N ARG A 397 8.17 -11.77 23.24
CA ARG A 397 8.74 -11.90 24.59
C ARG A 397 9.85 -12.94 24.69
N ASN A 398 10.19 -13.61 23.59
CA ASN A 398 11.20 -14.66 23.57
C ASN A 398 12.46 -14.18 22.87
N ASN A 399 13.44 -13.68 23.63
CA ASN A 399 14.71 -13.18 23.07
C ASN A 399 15.53 -14.22 22.28
N ARG A 400 15.27 -15.53 22.45
CA ARG A 400 15.93 -16.60 21.68
C ARG A 400 15.25 -16.88 20.36
N ASN A 401 13.92 -16.74 20.31
CA ASN A 401 13.08 -16.98 19.13
C ASN A 401 12.17 -15.76 18.93
N PHE A 402 12.80 -14.63 18.66
CA PHE A 402 12.13 -13.34 18.65
C PHE A 402 11.39 -13.16 17.33
N ILE A 403 10.08 -12.92 17.39
CA ILE A 403 9.28 -12.62 16.20
C ILE A 403 8.83 -11.18 16.26
N GLN A 404 9.34 -10.34 15.36
CA GLN A 404 8.76 -9.03 15.10
C GLN A 404 7.70 -9.14 14.00
N THR A 405 6.49 -8.72 14.29
CA THR A 405 5.40 -8.70 13.31
C THR A 405 5.24 -7.33 12.67
N PHE A 406 5.14 -7.32 11.34
CA PHE A 406 4.80 -6.18 10.51
C PHE A 406 3.52 -6.49 9.73
N LEU A 407 2.47 -5.74 10.03
CA LEU A 407 1.15 -5.85 9.44
C LEU A 407 1.01 -4.82 8.33
N SER A 408 0.70 -5.22 7.11
CA SER A 408 0.42 -4.29 6.01
C SER A 408 -0.84 -4.61 5.24
N GLY A 409 -1.46 -3.58 4.67
CA GLY A 409 -2.65 -3.73 3.85
C GLY A 409 -3.43 -2.44 3.74
N THR A 410 -4.74 -2.55 3.56
CA THR A 410 -5.60 -1.39 3.29
C THR A 410 -6.66 -1.14 4.37
N ALA A 411 -6.75 -2.01 5.39
CA ALA A 411 -7.77 -1.95 6.45
C ALA A 411 -7.34 -1.17 7.71
N LEU A 412 -6.92 0.09 7.55
CA LEU A 412 -6.50 0.91 8.71
C LEU A 412 -7.61 1.03 9.78
N GLN A 413 -8.84 1.26 9.35
CA GLN A 413 -9.98 1.46 10.25
C GLN A 413 -10.33 0.18 11.04
N ASP A 414 -10.28 -1.00 10.41
CA ASP A 414 -10.51 -2.26 11.13
C ASP A 414 -9.41 -2.51 12.18
N VAL A 415 -8.15 -2.12 11.91
CA VAL A 415 -7.06 -2.17 12.90
C VAL A 415 -7.27 -1.17 14.04
N VAL A 416 -7.72 0.05 13.76
CA VAL A 416 -8.01 1.06 14.79
C VAL A 416 -9.14 0.57 15.72
N LYS A 417 -10.16 -0.11 15.20
CA LYS A 417 -11.22 -0.72 16.02
C LYS A 417 -10.69 -1.78 16.98
N LEU A 418 -9.60 -2.48 16.65
CA LEU A 418 -8.93 -3.40 17.58
C LEU A 418 -8.30 -2.71 18.79
N LYS A 419 -8.19 -1.37 18.79
CA LYS A 419 -7.62 -0.54 19.87
C LYS A 419 -8.68 -0.02 20.87
N GLU A 420 -9.97 0.00 20.50
CA GLU A 420 -11.03 0.58 21.32
C GLU A 420 -11.16 -0.12 22.69
N PRO A 421 -11.64 0.53 23.77
CA PRO A 421 -11.65 -0.06 25.13
C PRO A 421 -12.43 -1.37 25.27
N THR A 422 -13.45 -1.58 24.44
CA THR A 422 -14.20 -2.84 24.29
C THR A 422 -13.41 -3.90 23.49
N GLY A 423 -12.47 -3.45 22.67
CA GLY A 423 -11.46 -4.20 21.92
C GLY A 423 -10.10 -4.25 22.63
N PHE A 424 -9.94 -5.21 23.56
CA PHE A 424 -8.68 -5.83 23.98
C PHE A 424 -7.52 -4.99 24.59
N SER A 425 -7.31 -3.72 24.24
CA SER A 425 -6.07 -2.98 24.55
C SER A 425 -5.84 -2.70 26.04
N PHE A 426 -6.88 -2.72 26.88
CA PHE A 426 -6.71 -2.37 28.30
C PHE A 426 -6.11 -3.50 29.16
N ASN A 427 -6.16 -4.77 28.70
CA ASN A 427 -5.71 -5.93 29.48
C ASN A 427 -4.69 -6.85 28.77
N SER A 428 -4.31 -6.62 27.51
CA SER A 428 -3.50 -7.56 26.71
C SER A 428 -1.99 -7.30 26.65
N GLY A 429 -1.51 -6.14 27.11
CA GLY A 429 -0.07 -5.81 27.21
C GLY A 429 0.64 -5.55 25.87
N PHE A 430 -0.10 -5.23 24.81
CA PHE A 430 0.45 -4.81 23.51
C PHE A 430 -0.35 -3.66 22.88
N SER A 431 0.25 -2.99 21.91
CA SER A 431 -0.20 -1.78 21.21
C SER A 431 0.24 -1.81 19.74
N PHE A 432 -0.19 -0.83 18.96
CA PHE A 432 0.19 -0.68 17.55
C PHE A 432 1.06 0.57 17.37
N ASN A 433 2.18 0.43 16.67
CA ASN A 433 2.90 1.55 16.08
C ASN A 433 2.50 1.67 14.61
N TYR A 434 1.84 2.78 14.27
CA TYR A 434 1.39 3.05 12.90
C TYR A 434 2.53 3.70 12.12
N ILE A 435 3.01 2.98 11.12
CA ILE A 435 4.07 3.41 10.23
C ILE A 435 3.45 4.11 9.03
N ASN A 436 3.85 5.36 8.81
CA ASN A 436 3.43 6.10 7.64
C ASN A 436 4.19 5.62 6.41
N CYS A 437 3.48 5.42 5.31
CA CYS A 437 4.03 5.03 4.02
C CYS A 437 3.60 6.07 2.97
N PRO A 438 4.22 7.26 2.98
CA PRO A 438 3.81 8.38 2.12
C PRO A 438 4.02 8.09 0.62
N LEU A 439 3.50 8.96 -0.24
CA LEU A 439 3.91 8.98 -1.64
C LEU A 439 5.39 9.41 -1.74
N LEU A 440 6.04 9.08 -2.85
CA LEU A 440 7.43 9.49 -3.10
C LEU A 440 7.48 10.96 -3.49
N SER A 441 8.44 11.74 -2.99
CA SER A 441 8.68 13.06 -3.56
C SER A 441 9.16 12.96 -5.01
N MET A 442 9.17 14.08 -5.71
CA MET A 442 9.78 14.16 -7.03
C MET A 442 11.28 13.83 -6.99
N GLY A 443 11.99 14.25 -5.94
CA GLY A 443 13.41 13.92 -5.73
C GLY A 443 13.63 12.40 -5.62
N ALA A 444 12.82 11.73 -4.79
CA ALA A 444 12.83 10.27 -4.68
C ALA A 444 12.55 9.58 -6.02
N CYS A 445 11.58 10.04 -6.79
CA CYS A 445 11.28 9.51 -8.12
C CYS A 445 12.48 9.64 -9.07
N ILE A 446 13.13 10.80 -9.07
CA ILE A 446 14.34 11.06 -9.89
C ILE A 446 15.48 10.13 -9.48
N GLU A 447 15.76 9.99 -8.19
CA GLU A 447 16.83 9.11 -7.69
C GLU A 447 16.60 7.65 -8.09
N ILE A 448 15.34 7.19 -8.00
CA ILE A 448 14.96 5.84 -8.42
C ILE A 448 15.25 5.66 -9.91
N VAL A 449 14.74 6.55 -10.77
CA VAL A 449 14.96 6.44 -12.22
C VAL A 449 16.45 6.50 -12.54
N ASN A 450 17.20 7.33 -11.83
CA ASN A 450 18.64 7.45 -12.01
C ASN A 450 19.38 6.15 -11.69
N ASP A 451 19.01 5.44 -10.62
CA ASP A 451 19.61 4.15 -10.28
C ASP A 451 19.46 3.12 -11.42
N PHE A 452 18.33 3.14 -12.13
CA PHE A 452 18.12 2.30 -13.32
C PHE A 452 18.85 2.83 -14.56
N ALA A 453 18.87 4.15 -14.77
CA ALA A 453 19.61 4.76 -15.89
C ALA A 453 21.11 4.40 -15.82
N VAL A 454 21.71 4.51 -14.63
CA VAL A 454 23.13 4.15 -14.39
C VAL A 454 23.38 2.67 -14.67
N LYS A 455 22.46 1.77 -14.28
CA LYS A 455 22.56 0.33 -14.59
C LYS A 455 22.49 0.05 -16.09
N GLU A 456 21.80 0.89 -16.85
CA GLU A 456 21.73 0.83 -18.32
C GLU A 456 22.90 1.56 -19.01
N ASN A 457 23.96 1.91 -18.27
CA ASN A 457 25.12 2.68 -18.72
C ASN A 457 24.81 4.11 -19.20
N GLU A 458 23.65 4.65 -18.83
CA GLU A 458 23.27 6.03 -19.14
C GLU A 458 23.73 6.97 -18.02
N THR A 459 24.98 7.45 -18.15
CA THR A 459 25.68 8.27 -17.14
C THR A 459 25.74 9.76 -17.50
N ASN A 460 25.22 10.14 -18.66
CA ASN A 460 25.18 11.54 -19.12
C ASN A 460 23.91 12.28 -18.66
N TYR A 461 23.03 11.59 -17.92
CA TYR A 461 21.78 12.12 -17.40
C TYR A 461 20.85 12.69 -18.48
N TRP A 462 20.91 12.20 -19.73
CA TRP A 462 20.14 12.77 -20.84
C TRP A 462 18.63 12.79 -20.59
N TRP A 463 18.11 11.76 -19.93
CA TRP A 463 16.69 11.65 -19.59
C TRP A 463 16.22 12.75 -18.62
N THR A 464 17.11 13.29 -17.78
CA THR A 464 16.77 14.38 -16.85
C THR A 464 16.50 15.70 -17.57
N LEU A 465 17.01 15.84 -18.79
CA LEU A 465 16.85 17.01 -19.65
C LEU A 465 15.61 16.90 -20.53
N ASP A 466 14.97 15.73 -20.57
CA ASP A 466 13.70 15.54 -21.28
C ASP A 466 12.54 16.00 -20.42
N ARG A 467 12.01 17.16 -20.76
CA ARG A 467 10.88 17.76 -20.05
C ARG A 467 9.62 16.89 -20.06
N SER A 468 9.32 16.23 -21.17
CA SER A 468 8.15 15.35 -21.25
C SER A 468 8.30 14.14 -20.35
N PHE A 469 9.53 13.65 -20.22
CA PHE A 469 9.84 12.54 -19.32
C PHE A 469 9.66 12.95 -17.85
N ILE A 470 10.24 14.09 -17.46
CA ILE A 470 10.09 14.61 -16.10
C ILE A 470 8.62 14.91 -15.79
N LYS A 471 7.86 15.45 -16.75
CA LYS A 471 6.41 15.64 -16.58
C LYS A 471 5.66 14.32 -16.37
N ILE A 472 6.02 13.27 -17.10
CA ILE A 472 5.44 11.93 -16.91
C ILE A 472 5.70 11.39 -15.50
N LEU A 473 6.89 11.66 -14.94
CA LEU A 473 7.19 11.31 -13.54
C LEU A 473 6.37 12.15 -12.55
N ASP A 474 6.23 13.45 -12.78
CA ASP A 474 5.42 14.33 -11.91
C ASP A 474 3.93 13.97 -11.97
N ASP A 475 3.41 13.60 -13.15
CA ASP A 475 2.02 13.15 -13.36
C ASP A 475 1.71 11.86 -12.57
N ALA A 476 2.73 11.08 -12.22
CA ALA A 476 2.61 9.91 -11.33
C ALA A 476 2.36 10.31 -9.87
N ARG A 477 2.65 11.56 -9.50
CA ARG A 477 2.46 12.15 -8.16
C ARG A 477 3.04 11.25 -7.05
N GLY A 478 4.23 10.71 -7.29
CA GLY A 478 4.92 9.89 -6.31
C GLY A 478 4.38 8.48 -6.08
N LEU A 479 3.36 8.02 -6.84
CA LEU A 479 2.80 6.69 -6.70
C LEU A 479 3.81 5.62 -7.17
N PRO A 480 4.39 4.78 -6.29
CA PRO A 480 5.41 3.81 -6.67
C PRO A 480 4.96 2.84 -7.76
N ARG A 481 3.69 2.42 -7.76
CA ARG A 481 3.14 1.57 -8.82
C ARG A 481 3.17 2.23 -10.20
N ALA A 482 2.92 3.54 -10.28
CA ALA A 482 3.01 4.28 -11.52
C ALA A 482 4.48 4.39 -11.97
N ILE A 483 5.40 4.68 -11.04
CA ILE A 483 6.85 4.70 -11.30
C ILE A 483 7.36 3.34 -11.79
N GLU A 484 6.91 2.24 -11.20
CA GLU A 484 7.22 0.88 -11.67
C GLU A 484 6.79 0.66 -13.13
N TYR A 485 5.58 1.09 -13.49
CA TYR A 485 5.11 0.98 -14.87
C TYR A 485 5.88 1.87 -15.84
N ILE A 486 6.25 3.07 -15.41
CA ILE A 486 7.10 3.98 -16.18
C ILE A 486 8.45 3.32 -16.45
N LEU A 487 9.12 2.80 -15.42
CA LEU A 487 10.41 2.10 -15.54
C LEU A 487 10.33 0.85 -16.43
N ASP A 488 9.30 0.02 -16.24
CA ASP A 488 9.07 -1.14 -17.10
C ASP A 488 9.00 -0.76 -18.58
N GLU A 489 8.22 0.28 -18.91
CA GLU A 489 8.08 0.72 -20.30
C GLU A 489 9.36 1.39 -20.83
N ILE A 490 10.08 2.14 -19.98
CA ILE A 490 11.40 2.71 -20.33
C ILE A 490 12.38 1.63 -20.75
N LEU A 491 12.50 0.56 -19.96
CA LEU A 491 13.44 -0.51 -20.23
C LEU A 491 13.03 -1.34 -21.44
N LYS A 492 11.73 -1.62 -21.61
CA LYS A 492 11.22 -2.32 -22.80
C LYS A 492 11.47 -1.53 -24.08
N GLU A 493 11.31 -0.22 -24.03
CA GLU A 493 11.48 0.65 -25.19
C GLU A 493 12.91 1.19 -25.34
N ASP A 494 13.83 0.88 -24.43
CA ASP A 494 15.20 1.39 -24.36
C ASP A 494 15.26 2.93 -24.43
N LEU A 495 14.35 3.59 -23.70
CA LEU A 495 14.16 5.04 -23.77
C LEU A 495 15.34 5.84 -23.22
N PHE A 496 16.13 5.28 -22.30
CA PHE A 496 17.36 5.93 -21.84
C PHE A 496 18.34 6.19 -22.99
N LYS A 497 18.34 5.34 -24.02
CA LYS A 497 19.23 5.45 -25.19
C LYS A 497 18.59 6.16 -26.37
N LYS A 498 17.25 6.20 -26.46
CA LYS A 498 16.52 6.83 -27.58
C LYS A 498 16.27 8.32 -27.35
N HIS A 499 16.67 9.14 -28.32
CA HIS A 499 16.52 10.61 -28.24
C HIS A 499 15.18 11.12 -28.77
N THR A 500 14.33 10.25 -29.31
CA THR A 500 13.00 10.58 -29.81
C THR A 500 12.02 9.51 -29.41
N TRP A 501 10.93 9.90 -28.77
CA TRP A 501 9.85 9.01 -28.36
C TRP A 501 8.51 9.75 -28.45
N ASN A 502 7.42 9.05 -28.17
CA ASN A 502 6.06 9.59 -28.21
C ASN A 502 5.51 9.71 -26.79
N PRO A 503 5.68 10.86 -26.10
CA PRO A 503 5.21 11.06 -24.73
C PRO A 503 3.72 10.78 -24.55
N SER A 504 2.89 11.18 -25.51
CA SER A 504 1.44 10.98 -25.41
C SER A 504 1.07 9.51 -25.50
N GLY A 505 1.70 8.76 -26.42
CA GLY A 505 1.50 7.31 -26.51
C GLY A 505 1.98 6.59 -25.26
N PHE A 506 3.12 7.01 -24.70
CA PHE A 506 3.65 6.45 -23.47
C PHE A 506 2.73 6.71 -22.27
N PHE A 507 2.27 7.96 -22.08
CA PHE A 507 1.32 8.32 -21.03
C PHE A 507 0.05 7.46 -21.08
N ILE A 508 -0.53 7.25 -22.28
CA ILE A 508 -1.73 6.43 -22.46
C ILE A 508 -1.48 4.97 -22.09
N LYS A 509 -0.30 4.42 -22.38
CA LYS A 509 0.08 3.05 -21.97
C LYS A 509 0.12 2.92 -20.45
N ILE A 510 0.74 3.87 -19.76
CA ILE A 510 0.80 3.90 -18.29
C ILE A 510 -0.61 4.04 -17.70
N ALA A 511 -1.42 4.97 -18.22
CA ALA A 511 -2.82 5.14 -17.82
C ALA A 511 -3.62 3.83 -17.97
N SER A 512 -3.45 3.12 -19.09
CA SER A 512 -4.14 1.85 -19.34
C SER A 512 -3.72 0.75 -18.36
N ARG A 513 -2.42 0.65 -18.03
CA ARG A 513 -1.92 -0.32 -17.04
C ARG A 513 -2.44 0.00 -15.64
N LEU A 514 -2.52 1.28 -15.28
CA LEU A 514 -3.12 1.73 -14.02
C LEU A 514 -4.62 1.42 -14.00
N ASP A 515 -5.35 1.69 -15.09
CA ASP A 515 -6.78 1.36 -15.17
C ASP A 515 -7.04 -0.13 -14.94
N MET A 516 -6.24 -1.02 -15.56
CA MET A 516 -6.36 -2.47 -15.32
C MET A 516 -6.09 -2.87 -13.87
N SER A 517 -5.18 -2.17 -13.19
CA SER A 517 -4.72 -2.52 -11.84
C SER A 517 -5.65 -2.00 -10.74
N TYR A 518 -6.28 -0.85 -10.98
CA TYR A 518 -7.16 -0.16 -10.05
C TYR A 518 -8.64 -0.25 -10.44
N ASN A 519 -8.94 -0.78 -11.63
CA ASN A 519 -10.28 -0.94 -12.20
C ASN A 519 -11.11 0.36 -12.24
N ILE A 520 -10.46 1.46 -12.63
CA ILE A 520 -10.98 2.83 -12.49
C ILE A 520 -12.18 3.03 -13.41
N THR A 521 -12.07 2.68 -14.69
CA THR A 521 -13.15 2.82 -15.68
C THR A 521 -14.42 2.11 -15.22
N THR A 522 -14.28 0.88 -14.70
CA THR A 522 -15.44 0.11 -14.20
C THR A 522 -16.07 0.77 -12.99
N PHE A 523 -15.26 1.26 -12.04
CA PHE A 523 -15.75 1.98 -10.88
C PHE A 523 -16.52 3.25 -11.28
N VAL A 524 -15.92 4.09 -12.13
CA VAL A 524 -16.51 5.36 -12.57
C VAL A 524 -17.84 5.13 -13.31
N LYS A 525 -17.92 4.10 -14.17
CA LYS A 525 -19.17 3.73 -14.85
C LYS A 525 -20.26 3.27 -13.89
N LYS A 526 -19.90 2.50 -12.86
CA LYS A 526 -20.84 1.94 -11.88
C LYS A 526 -21.29 2.97 -10.84
N HIS A 527 -20.43 3.91 -10.46
CA HIS A 527 -20.63 4.86 -9.37
C HIS A 527 -20.44 6.31 -9.85
N LYS A 528 -21.21 6.72 -10.86
CA LYS A 528 -21.04 8.02 -11.56
C LYS A 528 -21.08 9.23 -10.61
N ASP A 529 -22.08 9.33 -9.75
CA ASP A 529 -22.26 10.47 -8.86
C ASP A 529 -21.15 10.55 -7.80
N LEU A 530 -20.72 9.39 -7.31
CA LEU A 530 -19.59 9.27 -6.39
C LEU A 530 -18.28 9.72 -7.06
N ALA A 531 -18.06 9.31 -8.31
CA ALA A 531 -16.88 9.71 -9.08
C ALA A 531 -16.84 11.22 -9.36
N LEU A 532 -18.00 11.84 -9.64
CA LEU A 532 -18.13 13.30 -9.79
C LEU A 532 -17.78 14.03 -8.49
N ALA A 533 -18.30 13.56 -7.36
CA ALA A 533 -17.99 14.15 -6.06
C ALA A 533 -16.50 14.01 -5.70
N LEU A 534 -15.89 12.86 -6.00
CA LEU A 534 -14.45 12.63 -5.78
C LEU A 534 -13.58 13.60 -6.58
N LEU A 535 -13.85 13.78 -7.89
CA LEU A 535 -13.13 14.75 -8.71
C LEU A 535 -13.26 16.17 -8.13
N LYS A 536 -14.48 16.56 -7.76
CA LYS A 536 -14.75 17.88 -7.19
C LYS A 536 -13.98 18.13 -5.91
N ASN A 537 -13.99 17.15 -4.99
CA ASN A 537 -13.30 17.28 -3.71
C ASN A 537 -11.78 17.24 -3.88
N CYS A 538 -11.28 16.48 -4.86
CA CYS A 538 -9.86 16.45 -5.23
C CYS A 538 -9.39 17.83 -5.77
N LEU A 539 -10.19 18.51 -6.58
CA LEU A 539 -9.84 19.86 -7.09
C LEU A 539 -9.84 20.91 -5.99
N LYS A 540 -10.83 20.89 -5.11
CA LYS A 540 -10.93 21.86 -4.00
C LYS A 540 -9.75 21.80 -3.04
N SER A 541 -9.10 20.64 -2.92
CA SER A 541 -8.01 20.41 -1.98
C SER A 541 -8.41 20.70 -0.51
N ASP A 542 -9.67 20.43 -0.18
CA ASP A 542 -10.19 20.56 1.18
C ASP A 542 -9.68 19.40 2.05
N SER A 543 -9.42 19.67 3.33
CA SER A 543 -9.12 18.62 4.31
C SER A 543 -10.33 17.72 4.50
N ILE A 544 -10.09 16.41 4.58
CA ILE A 544 -11.13 15.38 4.76
C ILE A 544 -10.79 14.45 5.93
N GLU A 545 -11.78 13.70 6.44
CA GLU A 545 -11.53 12.58 7.34
C GLU A 545 -11.81 11.24 6.64
N ARG A 546 -11.07 10.18 7.01
CA ARG A 546 -11.30 8.83 6.45
C ARG A 546 -12.71 8.30 6.73
N THR A 547 -13.35 8.78 7.79
CA THR A 547 -14.72 8.43 8.21
C THR A 547 -15.80 9.21 7.48
N ASP A 548 -15.44 10.31 6.80
CA ASP A 548 -16.42 11.11 6.08
C ASP A 548 -16.96 10.35 4.88
N LYS A 549 -18.29 10.41 4.71
CA LYS A 549 -18.96 10.00 3.48
C LYS A 549 -18.69 11.01 2.38
N VAL A 550 -18.41 10.53 1.17
CA VAL A 550 -18.18 11.40 0.02
C VAL A 550 -19.47 12.11 -0.40
N LEU A 551 -20.60 11.39 -0.44
CA LEU A 551 -21.93 11.95 -0.62
C LEU A 551 -22.61 12.03 0.75
N LYS A 552 -22.59 13.22 1.37
CA LYS A 552 -23.06 13.42 2.75
C LYS A 552 -24.52 13.00 2.96
N ASP A 553 -25.37 13.20 1.96
CA ASP A 553 -26.81 12.96 2.05
C ASP A 553 -27.23 11.52 1.65
N ASP A 554 -26.29 10.70 1.18
CA ASP A 554 -26.57 9.30 0.79
C ASP A 554 -26.13 8.33 1.89
N VAL A 555 -27.11 7.63 2.46
CA VAL A 555 -26.90 6.64 3.53
C VAL A 555 -26.00 5.49 3.06
N ASN A 556 -26.03 5.14 1.78
CA ASN A 556 -25.22 4.07 1.18
C ASN A 556 -23.91 4.57 0.58
N SER A 557 -23.59 5.86 0.72
CA SER A 557 -22.33 6.42 0.21
C SER A 557 -21.13 5.81 0.92
N LEU A 558 -20.09 5.55 0.13
CA LEU A 558 -18.80 5.09 0.64
C LEU A 558 -18.06 6.23 1.34
N THR A 559 -17.33 5.87 2.38
CA THR A 559 -16.39 6.77 3.06
C THR A 559 -15.07 6.88 2.31
N TYR A 560 -14.30 7.94 2.56
CA TYR A 560 -12.96 8.07 1.97
C TYR A 560 -12.04 6.90 2.36
N GLY A 561 -12.13 6.40 3.59
CA GLY A 561 -11.37 5.24 4.05
C GLY A 561 -11.72 3.96 3.29
N GLU A 562 -13.00 3.75 2.97
CA GLU A 562 -13.43 2.61 2.13
C GLU A 562 -12.93 2.76 0.69
N LEU A 563 -12.96 3.97 0.14
CA LEU A 563 -12.46 4.23 -1.20
C LEU A 563 -10.93 4.09 -1.32
N GLU A 564 -10.18 4.52 -0.30
CA GLU A 564 -8.74 4.27 -0.19
C GLU A 564 -8.48 2.75 -0.11
N ARG A 565 -9.29 2.05 0.68
CA ARG A 565 -9.19 0.60 0.84
C ARG A 565 -9.43 -0.15 -0.46
N ASP A 566 -10.45 0.28 -1.20
CA ASP A 566 -10.96 -0.35 -2.40
C ASP A 566 -10.28 0.20 -3.68
N LYS A 567 -9.10 0.82 -3.52
CA LYS A 567 -8.18 1.21 -4.60
C LYS A 567 -8.67 2.38 -5.48
N HIS A 568 -9.64 3.16 -5.02
CA HIS A 568 -10.24 4.21 -5.84
C HIS A 568 -9.65 5.60 -5.61
N ILE A 569 -9.04 5.82 -4.45
CA ILE A 569 -8.33 7.07 -4.12
C ILE A 569 -7.02 6.78 -3.39
N ILE A 570 -6.18 7.80 -3.29
CA ILE A 570 -5.01 7.84 -2.43
C ILE A 570 -5.18 9.03 -1.50
N LEU A 571 -4.94 8.81 -0.21
CA LEU A 571 -4.95 9.86 0.78
C LEU A 571 -3.52 10.20 1.18
N GLU A 572 -3.22 11.49 1.17
CA GLU A 572 -1.95 12.05 1.61
C GLU A 572 -2.18 12.87 2.88
N ASP A 573 -1.29 12.70 3.84
CA ASP A 573 -1.31 13.45 5.10
C ASP A 573 -0.28 14.57 5.01
N GLU A 574 -0.76 15.82 4.97
CA GLU A 574 0.06 17.02 5.03
C GLU A 574 -0.26 17.78 6.32
N ASP A 575 0.70 17.84 7.24
CA ASP A 575 0.58 18.54 8.53
C ASP A 575 -0.67 18.17 9.35
N GLY A 576 -1.09 16.89 9.31
CA GLY A 576 -2.26 16.39 10.02
C GLY A 576 -3.58 16.62 9.28
N LYS A 577 -3.55 17.12 8.05
CA LYS A 577 -4.70 17.27 7.16
C LYS A 577 -4.63 16.22 6.06
N LEU A 578 -5.68 15.43 5.92
CA LEU A 578 -5.77 14.46 4.84
C LEU A 578 -6.34 15.11 3.58
N LEU A 579 -5.67 14.88 2.46
CA LEU A 579 -6.03 15.36 1.13
C LEU A 579 -6.14 14.19 0.15
N ILE A 580 -6.92 14.37 -0.91
CA ILE A 580 -7.04 13.39 -1.99
C ILE A 580 -5.90 13.63 -3.00
N ALA A 581 -4.92 12.73 -3.02
CA ALA A 581 -3.72 12.82 -3.86
C ALA A 581 -3.77 11.84 -5.05
N MET A 582 -4.73 12.02 -5.96
CA MET A 582 -4.83 11.19 -7.16
C MET A 582 -3.77 11.56 -8.22
N PRO A 583 -3.10 10.58 -8.85
CA PRO A 583 -2.23 10.84 -9.99
C PRO A 583 -3.02 11.44 -11.17
N ILE A 584 -2.36 12.23 -12.01
CA ILE A 584 -2.98 12.84 -13.20
C ILE A 584 -3.54 11.78 -14.15
N TYR A 585 -2.94 10.59 -14.18
CA TYR A 585 -3.46 9.42 -14.88
C TYR A 585 -4.89 9.05 -14.49
N PHE A 586 -5.25 9.17 -13.21
CA PHE A 586 -6.59 8.84 -12.74
C PHE A 586 -7.57 9.91 -13.22
N ILE A 587 -7.23 11.20 -13.08
CA ILE A 587 -8.05 12.31 -13.57
C ILE A 587 -8.32 12.18 -15.07
N TYR A 588 -7.31 11.82 -15.85
CA TYR A 588 -7.46 11.55 -17.28
C TYR A 588 -8.51 10.44 -17.53
N ILE A 589 -8.42 9.30 -16.82
CA ILE A 589 -9.37 8.17 -16.97
C ILE A 589 -10.78 8.56 -16.52
N TYR A 590 -10.90 9.33 -15.43
CA TYR A 590 -12.19 9.84 -14.97
C TYR A 590 -12.81 10.78 -16.00
N ASN A 591 -12.05 11.73 -16.55
CA ASN A 591 -12.55 12.69 -17.53
C ASN A 591 -13.07 11.98 -18.79
N ILE A 592 -12.29 11.05 -19.36
CA ILE A 592 -12.71 10.30 -20.57
C ILE A 592 -13.94 9.42 -20.31
N THR A 593 -14.11 8.92 -19.08
CA THR A 593 -15.22 8.02 -18.74
C THR A 593 -16.50 8.79 -18.41
N LEU A 594 -16.39 9.93 -17.72
CA LEU A 594 -17.53 10.79 -17.36
C LEU A 594 -17.92 11.74 -18.50
N ASN A 595 -17.04 11.94 -19.48
CA ASN A 595 -17.20 12.88 -20.59
C ASN A 595 -17.47 14.32 -20.09
N LEU A 596 -16.69 14.78 -19.10
CA LEU A 596 -16.83 16.10 -18.49
C LEU A 596 -16.27 17.22 -19.37
N ALA A 597 -15.16 16.92 -20.03
CA ALA A 597 -14.56 17.77 -21.04
C ALA A 597 -14.09 16.96 -22.24
N ASP A 598 -13.83 17.67 -23.33
CA ASP A 598 -13.54 17.08 -24.62
C ASP A 598 -12.13 16.47 -24.71
N VAL A 599 -11.80 15.93 -25.88
CA VAL A 599 -10.51 15.28 -26.12
C VAL A 599 -9.39 16.33 -26.15
N ILE A 600 -9.70 17.62 -26.34
CA ILE A 600 -8.73 18.71 -26.27
C ILE A 600 -8.22 18.91 -24.85
N LEU A 601 -9.11 18.98 -23.83
CA LEU A 601 -8.62 19.05 -22.45
C LEU A 601 -7.81 17.79 -22.10
N SER A 602 -8.31 16.63 -22.51
CA SER A 602 -7.61 15.36 -22.30
C SER A 602 -6.23 15.37 -22.96
N GLY A 603 -6.11 15.96 -24.15
CA GLY A 603 -4.84 16.15 -24.86
C GLY A 603 -3.94 17.23 -24.26
N ALA A 604 -4.50 18.22 -23.56
CA ALA A 604 -3.75 19.25 -22.86
C ALA A 604 -3.20 18.75 -21.51
N ILE A 605 -3.90 17.79 -20.87
CA ILE A 605 -3.42 17.06 -19.69
C ILE A 605 -2.23 16.17 -20.04
N ILE A 606 -2.31 15.49 -21.20
CA ILE A 606 -1.25 14.59 -21.65
C ILE A 606 0.03 15.36 -21.95
N PRO A 607 1.20 14.90 -21.46
CA PRO A 607 2.50 15.46 -21.79
C PRO A 607 2.69 15.57 -23.31
N ASN A 608 2.93 16.79 -23.76
CA ASN A 608 3.27 17.11 -25.14
C ASN A 608 4.77 17.38 -25.22
N PRO A 609 5.47 16.85 -26.24
CA PRO A 609 6.85 17.21 -26.48
C PRO A 609 7.05 18.71 -26.68
N ARG A 610 6.02 19.52 -26.93
CA ARG A 610 6.11 20.99 -27.04
C ARG A 610 5.80 21.72 -25.74
N SER A 611 6.49 22.84 -25.51
CA SER A 611 6.24 23.73 -24.39
C SER A 611 4.84 24.32 -24.43
N MET A 612 4.28 24.65 -23.26
CA MET A 612 3.09 25.48 -23.16
C MET A 612 3.38 26.84 -23.83
N GLU A 613 2.96 26.96 -25.09
CA GLU A 613 2.96 28.23 -25.81
C GLU A 613 1.68 29.00 -25.46
N TRP A 614 1.66 30.31 -25.71
CA TRP A 614 0.48 31.15 -25.44
C TRP A 614 -0.82 30.54 -26.00
N GLN A 615 -0.80 30.01 -27.21
CA GLN A 615 -1.97 29.35 -27.83
C GLN A 615 -2.44 28.09 -27.08
N HIS A 616 -1.52 27.34 -26.48
CA HIS A 616 -1.84 26.17 -25.66
C HIS A 616 -2.46 26.60 -24.33
N TRP A 617 -1.92 27.66 -23.70
CA TRP A 617 -2.50 28.23 -22.48
C TRP A 617 -3.95 28.67 -22.69
N GLU A 618 -4.22 29.46 -23.74
CA GLU A 618 -5.59 29.91 -24.04
C GLU A 618 -6.55 28.73 -24.24
N THR A 619 -6.08 27.71 -24.96
CA THR A 619 -6.87 26.52 -25.26
C THR A 619 -7.13 25.75 -23.97
N PHE A 620 -6.11 25.50 -23.16
CA PHE A 620 -6.25 24.84 -21.87
C PHE A 620 -7.26 25.56 -20.99
N VAL A 621 -7.13 26.87 -20.79
CA VAL A 621 -8.01 27.62 -19.89
C VAL A 621 -9.46 27.55 -20.38
N ALA A 622 -9.72 27.74 -21.68
CA ALA A 622 -11.07 27.62 -22.22
C ALA A 622 -11.70 26.24 -21.96
N HIS A 623 -10.93 25.16 -22.15
CA HIS A 623 -11.41 23.80 -21.92
C HIS A 623 -11.51 23.42 -20.44
N PHE A 624 -10.62 23.96 -19.61
CA PHE A 624 -10.69 23.80 -18.16
C PHE A 624 -11.92 24.52 -17.58
N GLU A 625 -12.25 25.70 -18.11
CA GLU A 625 -13.48 26.41 -17.75
C GLU A 625 -14.72 25.54 -18.05
N MET A 626 -14.76 24.89 -19.22
CA MET A 626 -15.81 23.93 -19.54
C MET A 626 -15.87 22.76 -18.53
N PHE A 627 -14.74 22.11 -18.28
CA PHE A 627 -14.61 21.00 -17.33
C PHE A 627 -15.15 21.35 -15.95
N LYS A 628 -14.68 22.48 -15.40
CA LYS A 628 -15.02 22.95 -14.06
C LYS A 628 -16.50 23.33 -13.96
N VAL A 629 -17.04 24.04 -14.94
CA VAL A 629 -18.47 24.43 -14.94
C VAL A 629 -19.36 23.19 -15.04
N ASN A 630 -19.03 22.24 -15.91
CA ASN A 630 -19.77 20.98 -16.04
C ASN A 630 -19.71 20.16 -14.74
N LEU A 631 -18.56 20.13 -14.08
CA LEU A 631 -18.40 19.48 -12.78
C LEU A 631 -19.25 20.16 -11.69
N LEU A 632 -19.32 21.50 -11.67
CA LEU A 632 -20.21 22.24 -10.75
C LEU A 632 -21.69 22.00 -11.07
N ALA A 633 -22.07 22.07 -12.34
CA ALA A 633 -23.43 21.89 -12.83
C ALA A 633 -23.97 20.47 -12.59
N SER A 634 -23.09 19.48 -12.44
CA SER A 634 -23.46 18.09 -12.12
C SER A 634 -24.21 17.94 -10.78
N GLY A 635 -24.05 18.90 -9.86
CA GLY A 635 -24.71 18.86 -8.54
C GLY A 635 -25.39 20.17 -8.12
N LYS A 636 -25.42 21.18 -8.99
CA LYS A 636 -26.02 22.51 -8.70
C LYS A 636 -26.65 23.10 -9.94
N THR A 637 -27.78 23.79 -9.77
CA THR A 637 -28.47 24.54 -10.84
C THR A 637 -28.10 26.03 -10.86
N ALA A 638 -27.44 26.52 -9.81
CA ALA A 638 -26.90 27.88 -9.73
C ALA A 638 -25.67 27.92 -8.82
N ALA A 639 -24.77 28.88 -9.06
CA ALA A 639 -23.58 29.09 -8.24
C ALA A 639 -23.19 30.57 -8.21
N LYS A 640 -22.54 30.97 -7.11
CA LYS A 640 -21.92 32.30 -7.02
C LYS A 640 -20.66 32.37 -7.88
N LEU A 641 -20.27 33.57 -8.28
CA LEU A 641 -19.08 33.76 -9.12
C LEU A 641 -17.81 33.27 -8.42
N ASN A 642 -17.68 33.45 -7.11
CA ASN A 642 -16.57 32.90 -6.33
C ASN A 642 -16.58 31.36 -6.20
N GLU A 643 -17.71 30.70 -6.45
CA GLU A 643 -17.75 29.24 -6.56
C GLU A 643 -17.35 28.77 -7.96
N ILE A 644 -17.63 29.59 -9.00
CA ILE A 644 -17.18 29.34 -10.38
C ILE A 644 -15.69 29.67 -10.51
N TYR A 645 -15.18 30.72 -9.87
CA TYR A 645 -13.77 31.15 -9.89
C TYR A 645 -13.19 31.16 -8.47
N PRO A 646 -12.99 29.97 -7.85
CA PRO A 646 -12.50 29.88 -6.48
C PRO A 646 -11.11 30.50 -6.32
N GLY A 647 -10.96 31.35 -5.30
CA GLY A 647 -9.70 32.05 -5.00
C GLY A 647 -9.37 33.24 -5.90
N ALA A 648 -10.18 33.54 -6.93
CA ALA A 648 -9.97 34.70 -7.79
C ALA A 648 -10.02 36.01 -6.99
N PHE A 649 -9.13 36.95 -7.32
CA PHE A 649 -9.15 38.30 -6.77
C PHE A 649 -10.24 39.12 -7.47
N GLY A 650 -11.07 39.80 -6.69
CA GLY A 650 -12.12 40.68 -7.20
C GLY A 650 -12.91 41.30 -6.05
N ASN A 651 -13.76 42.27 -6.38
CA ASN A 651 -14.64 42.89 -5.39
C ASN A 651 -15.68 41.88 -4.87
N GLU A 652 -15.97 41.90 -3.56
CA GLU A 652 -16.94 41.02 -2.90
C GLU A 652 -18.34 41.09 -3.52
N LYS A 653 -18.77 42.28 -3.96
CA LYS A 653 -20.05 42.49 -4.66
C LYS A 653 -20.10 41.70 -5.96
N THR A 654 -19.04 41.73 -6.77
CA THR A 654 -18.96 40.98 -8.03
C THR A 654 -18.82 39.47 -7.76
N LEU A 655 -17.99 39.08 -6.80
CA LEU A 655 -17.78 37.70 -6.41
C LEU A 655 -19.05 37.02 -5.87
N SER A 656 -19.96 37.80 -5.28
CA SER A 656 -21.23 37.33 -4.72
C SER A 656 -22.36 37.19 -5.74
N LEU A 657 -22.19 37.67 -6.98
CA LEU A 657 -23.17 37.52 -8.05
C LEU A 657 -23.48 36.04 -8.30
N LYS A 658 -24.76 35.71 -8.46
CA LYS A 658 -25.24 34.33 -8.58
C LYS A 658 -25.74 34.07 -10.00
N PHE A 659 -25.28 32.98 -10.60
CA PHE A 659 -25.58 32.63 -11.99
C PHE A 659 -26.27 31.28 -12.09
N LYS A 660 -27.17 31.14 -13.05
CA LYS A 660 -27.73 29.83 -13.44
C LYS A 660 -26.63 29.00 -14.09
N LEU A 661 -26.51 27.75 -13.64
CA LEU A 661 -25.56 26.78 -14.19
C LEU A 661 -26.26 25.86 -15.18
N ARG A 662 -25.59 25.64 -16.31
CA ARG A 662 -25.94 24.64 -17.33
C ARG A 662 -24.67 23.95 -17.78
N ASN A 663 -24.81 22.72 -18.26
CA ASN A 663 -23.69 22.03 -18.87
C ASN A 663 -23.31 22.74 -20.17
N LEU A 664 -22.05 23.17 -20.25
CA LEU A 664 -21.44 23.71 -21.43
C LEU A 664 -21.21 22.59 -22.45
N LYS A 665 -21.61 22.85 -23.69
CA LYS A 665 -21.65 21.85 -24.77
C LYS A 665 -20.33 21.69 -25.50
N GLY A 666 -19.39 22.63 -25.33
CA GLY A 666 -18.11 22.63 -26.02
C GLY A 666 -17.43 24.00 -26.03
N VAL A 667 -16.29 24.04 -26.73
CA VAL A 667 -15.59 25.27 -27.10
C VAL A 667 -15.70 25.47 -28.63
N ALA A 668 -16.12 26.65 -29.06
CA ALA A 668 -16.31 27.02 -30.47
C ALA A 668 -15.25 28.04 -30.90
N TYR A 669 -14.53 27.77 -32.00
CA TYR A 669 -13.46 28.64 -32.50
C TYR A 669 -13.98 29.54 -33.61
N LEU A 670 -14.24 30.80 -33.29
CA LEU A 670 -14.91 31.72 -34.20
C LEU A 670 -14.02 32.14 -35.37
N GLU A 671 -14.62 32.20 -36.56
CA GLU A 671 -14.01 32.82 -37.75
C GLU A 671 -14.05 34.34 -37.68
N HIS A 672 -15.13 34.87 -37.11
CA HIS A 672 -15.41 36.30 -37.04
C HIS A 672 -15.10 36.88 -35.66
N LYS A 673 -14.91 38.20 -35.59
CA LYS A 673 -14.63 38.91 -34.34
C LYS A 673 -15.94 39.28 -33.65
N PHE A 674 -16.25 38.66 -32.53
CA PHE A 674 -17.36 39.08 -31.67
C PHE A 674 -16.95 40.32 -30.85
N PRO A 675 -17.84 41.29 -30.57
CA PRO A 675 -19.23 41.41 -30.98
C PRO A 675 -19.45 42.18 -32.29
N ILE A 676 -18.40 42.42 -33.10
CA ILE A 676 -18.53 43.10 -34.40
C ILE A 676 -19.42 42.26 -35.35
N THR A 677 -19.20 40.95 -35.35
CA THR A 677 -20.12 39.98 -35.93
C THR A 677 -20.74 39.19 -34.80
N TYR A 678 -22.07 39.13 -34.75
CA TYR A 678 -22.81 38.46 -33.67
C TYR A 678 -23.95 37.57 -34.18
N GLU A 679 -24.48 37.83 -35.38
CA GLU A 679 -25.44 36.95 -36.05
C GLU A 679 -24.74 35.82 -36.80
N GLY A 680 -25.24 34.59 -36.63
CA GLY A 680 -24.76 33.42 -37.33
C GLY A 680 -23.26 33.17 -37.13
N LEU A 681 -22.78 33.21 -35.87
CA LEU A 681 -21.38 33.04 -35.52
C LEU A 681 -20.86 31.69 -36.03
N ARG A 682 -19.99 31.70 -37.04
CA ARG A 682 -19.45 30.47 -37.64
C ARG A 682 -18.14 30.07 -37.00
N CYS A 683 -17.99 28.76 -36.77
CA CYS A 683 -16.70 28.19 -36.44
C CYS A 683 -15.77 28.15 -37.65
N LYS A 684 -14.48 28.38 -37.42
CA LYS A 684 -13.43 28.37 -38.46
C LYS A 684 -13.45 27.10 -39.31
N HIS A 685 -13.66 25.95 -38.67
CA HIS A 685 -13.43 24.65 -39.28
C HIS A 685 -14.71 23.97 -39.79
N THR A 686 -15.78 23.98 -39.00
CA THR A 686 -17.06 23.34 -39.38
C THR A 686 -18.01 24.23 -40.14
N LYS A 687 -17.81 25.55 -40.09
CA LYS A 687 -18.74 26.57 -40.64
C LYS A 687 -20.17 26.48 -40.07
N VAL A 688 -20.37 25.71 -38.99
CA VAL A 688 -21.66 25.62 -38.29
C VAL A 688 -21.94 26.98 -37.64
N PRO A 689 -23.14 27.56 -37.88
CA PRO A 689 -23.55 28.78 -37.21
C PRO A 689 -24.04 28.48 -35.79
N TYR A 690 -23.63 29.33 -34.85
CA TYR A 690 -24.04 29.31 -33.46
C TYR A 690 -24.66 30.65 -33.06
N SER A 691 -25.53 30.62 -32.05
CA SER A 691 -25.95 31.82 -31.34
C SER A 691 -24.99 32.11 -30.18
N TRP A 692 -24.62 33.38 -29.97
CA TRP A 692 -23.80 33.80 -28.84
C TRP A 692 -24.46 33.56 -27.46
N LYS A 693 -25.76 33.22 -27.45
CA LYS A 693 -26.53 32.84 -26.26
C LYS A 693 -26.46 31.36 -25.91
N GLU A 694 -25.82 30.54 -26.73
CA GLU A 694 -25.69 29.11 -26.44
C GLU A 694 -24.77 28.85 -25.26
N ASP A 695 -24.99 27.72 -24.57
CA ASP A 695 -24.16 27.23 -23.47
C ASP A 695 -22.80 26.70 -24.00
N ILE A 696 -22.01 27.58 -24.61
CA ILE A 696 -20.74 27.30 -25.31
C ILE A 696 -19.72 28.37 -24.91
N ILE A 697 -18.46 27.97 -24.77
CA ILE A 697 -17.34 28.92 -24.66
C ILE A 697 -16.88 29.26 -26.07
N PHE A 698 -16.96 30.53 -26.45
CA PHE A 698 -16.53 31.00 -27.75
C PHE A 698 -15.10 31.54 -27.67
N LYS A 699 -14.17 30.90 -28.37
CA LYS A 699 -12.83 31.46 -28.60
C LYS A 699 -12.92 32.46 -29.74
N ASN A 700 -12.60 33.71 -29.44
CA ASN A 700 -12.77 34.81 -30.38
C ASN A 700 -11.74 34.74 -31.53
N ALA A 701 -12.04 35.38 -32.65
CA ALA A 701 -11.09 35.46 -33.75
C ALA A 701 -9.85 36.27 -33.34
N ALA A 702 -8.70 35.90 -33.90
CA ALA A 702 -7.43 36.54 -33.58
C ALA A 702 -7.49 38.07 -33.80
N SER A 703 -6.82 38.83 -32.93
CA SER A 703 -6.84 40.30 -32.94
C SER A 703 -8.23 40.92 -32.71
N ALA A 704 -9.15 40.21 -32.04
CA ALA A 704 -10.34 40.82 -31.48
C ALA A 704 -9.97 41.77 -30.32
N LYS A 705 -10.75 42.84 -30.14
CA LYS A 705 -10.58 43.81 -29.04
C LYS A 705 -11.48 43.49 -27.83
N PHE A 706 -12.15 42.34 -27.85
CA PHE A 706 -13.18 41.94 -26.91
C PHE A 706 -12.99 40.50 -26.47
N GLY A 707 -12.32 40.29 -25.34
CA GLY A 707 -11.97 38.96 -24.79
C GLY A 707 -11.22 38.03 -25.76
N ASP A 708 -10.30 37.23 -25.23
CA ASP A 708 -9.73 36.13 -26.02
C ASP A 708 -10.76 34.99 -26.15
N SER A 709 -11.62 34.84 -25.15
CA SER A 709 -12.85 34.03 -25.22
C SER A 709 -14.00 34.68 -24.47
N PHE A 710 -15.21 34.20 -24.70
CA PHE A 710 -16.38 34.64 -23.94
C PHE A 710 -17.40 33.52 -23.73
N VAL A 711 -18.21 33.66 -22.70
CA VAL A 711 -19.34 32.79 -22.38
C VAL A 711 -20.45 33.63 -21.76
N ARG A 712 -21.71 33.31 -22.08
CA ARG A 712 -22.87 34.00 -21.53
C ARG A 712 -23.43 33.24 -20.33
N TYR A 713 -23.77 33.97 -19.28
CA TYR A 713 -24.54 33.47 -18.14
C TYR A 713 -25.81 34.31 -17.95
N VAL A 714 -26.79 33.74 -17.26
CA VAL A 714 -28.00 34.45 -16.81
C VAL A 714 -27.96 34.51 -15.29
N SER A 715 -28.35 35.65 -14.72
CA SER A 715 -28.48 35.79 -13.27
C SER A 715 -29.45 34.76 -12.71
N ALA A 716 -29.14 34.23 -11.53
CA ALA A 716 -30.05 33.36 -10.80
C ALA A 716 -31.14 34.15 -10.07
N ASP A 717 -30.94 35.45 -9.90
CA ASP A 717 -31.84 36.33 -9.16
C ASP A 717 -32.76 37.15 -10.09
N ASP A 718 -32.41 37.26 -11.38
CA ASP A 718 -33.18 37.99 -12.39
C ASP A 718 -32.98 37.36 -13.79
N ASP A 719 -34.04 36.77 -14.33
CA ASP A 719 -34.01 36.03 -15.61
C ASP A 719 -33.75 36.93 -16.83
N ASP A 720 -34.05 38.23 -16.70
CA ASP A 720 -33.82 39.22 -17.76
C ASP A 720 -32.40 39.80 -17.71
N CYS A 721 -31.64 39.51 -16.64
CA CYS A 721 -30.29 40.01 -16.45
C CYS A 721 -29.24 39.02 -16.98
N GLY A 722 -28.76 39.28 -18.20
CA GLY A 722 -27.68 38.53 -18.83
C GLY A 722 -26.29 39.12 -18.59
N TYR A 723 -25.29 38.23 -18.51
CA TYR A 723 -23.88 38.58 -18.33
C TYR A 723 -23.01 37.90 -19.37
N ILE A 724 -22.12 38.66 -19.99
CA ILE A 724 -21.03 38.14 -20.83
C ILE A 724 -19.75 38.15 -20.01
N LEU A 725 -19.23 36.96 -19.72
CA LEU A 725 -17.92 36.78 -19.09
C LEU A 725 -16.85 36.81 -20.19
N CYS A 726 -16.06 37.88 -20.23
CA CYS A 726 -14.94 38.05 -21.14
C CYS A 726 -13.68 37.45 -20.51
N LEU A 727 -13.20 36.33 -21.05
CA LEU A 727 -12.00 35.65 -20.59
C LEU A 727 -10.79 36.21 -21.35
N GLN A 728 -9.81 36.71 -20.62
CA GLN A 728 -8.56 37.25 -21.17
C GLN A 728 -7.38 36.39 -20.70
N TYR A 729 -6.53 35.96 -21.63
CA TYR A 729 -5.45 35.01 -21.38
C TYR A 729 -4.08 35.66 -21.59
N LYS A 730 -3.30 35.76 -20.52
CA LYS A 730 -1.96 36.37 -20.51
C LYS A 730 -0.91 35.35 -20.06
N TRP A 731 -0.35 34.61 -21.02
CA TRP A 731 0.81 33.75 -20.80
C TRP A 731 2.11 34.56 -20.88
N ILE A 732 2.79 34.71 -19.75
CA ILE A 732 4.03 35.49 -19.59
C ILE A 732 5.11 34.56 -19.02
N TRP A 733 6.29 34.56 -19.65
CA TRP A 733 7.40 33.65 -19.34
C TRP A 733 8.74 34.39 -19.41
N GLY A 734 9.82 33.77 -18.91
CA GLY A 734 11.16 34.38 -18.87
C GLY A 734 11.28 35.56 -17.89
N LYS A 735 12.22 36.49 -18.10
CA LYS A 735 12.46 37.59 -17.14
C LYS A 735 11.20 38.42 -16.81
N ASP A 736 10.27 38.52 -17.77
CA ASP A 736 9.04 39.29 -17.62
C ASP A 736 8.00 38.64 -16.70
N PHE A 737 8.09 37.34 -16.41
CA PHE A 737 7.18 36.67 -15.47
C PHE A 737 7.41 37.13 -14.03
N GLN A 738 8.64 37.56 -13.70
CA GLN A 738 9.01 38.05 -12.36
C GLN A 738 8.49 39.46 -12.09
N ILE A 739 8.09 40.19 -13.14
CA ILE A 739 7.54 41.54 -13.00
C ILE A 739 6.11 41.44 -12.44
N PRO A 740 5.83 42.06 -11.28
CA PRO A 740 4.49 42.01 -10.70
C PRO A 740 3.40 42.55 -11.62
N LEU A 741 2.21 42.00 -11.46
CA LEU A 741 1.00 42.43 -12.15
C LEU A 741 0.61 43.83 -11.71
N LYS A 742 0.36 44.73 -12.68
CA LYS A 742 -0.09 46.10 -12.40
C LYS A 742 -1.60 46.21 -12.55
N LEU A 743 -2.25 46.86 -11.58
CA LEU A 743 -3.70 47.10 -11.61
C LEU A 743 -4.14 47.89 -12.86
N ALA A 744 -3.30 48.83 -13.33
CA ALA A 744 -3.58 49.60 -14.54
C ALA A 744 -3.72 48.73 -15.80
N ASP A 745 -2.95 47.64 -15.91
CA ASP A 745 -3.00 46.73 -17.05
C ASP A 745 -4.34 45.96 -17.06
N ILE A 746 -4.79 45.53 -15.88
CA ILE A 746 -6.07 44.84 -15.67
C ILE A 746 -7.25 45.75 -16.04
N ILE A 747 -7.26 46.97 -15.50
CA ILE A 747 -8.30 47.98 -15.79
C ILE A 747 -8.29 48.33 -17.28
N GLY A 748 -7.10 48.40 -17.88
CA GLY A 748 -6.92 48.64 -19.30
C GLY A 748 -7.64 47.61 -20.18
N GLU A 749 -7.53 46.32 -19.86
CA GLU A 749 -8.24 45.27 -20.61
C GLU A 749 -9.76 45.35 -20.44
N HIS A 750 -10.27 45.61 -19.23
CA HIS A 750 -11.71 45.79 -19.02
C HIS A 750 -12.26 47.00 -19.81
N ARG A 751 -11.53 48.12 -19.84
CA ARG A 751 -11.92 49.31 -20.62
C ARG A 751 -12.01 49.01 -22.12
N LYS A 752 -11.13 48.17 -22.67
CA LYS A 752 -11.20 47.75 -24.09
C LYS A 752 -12.46 46.94 -24.38
N ASN A 753 -12.84 46.02 -23.47
CA ASN A 753 -14.08 45.24 -23.61
C ASN A 753 -15.31 46.16 -23.58
N LEU A 754 -15.38 47.09 -22.62
CA LEU A 754 -16.47 48.07 -22.54
C LEU A 754 -16.56 48.97 -23.77
N ALA A 755 -15.42 49.48 -24.25
CA ALA A 755 -15.38 50.32 -25.45
C ALA A 755 -15.85 49.56 -26.70
N THR A 756 -15.49 48.28 -26.81
CA THR A 756 -15.92 47.45 -27.94
C THR A 756 -17.41 47.11 -27.87
N LEU A 757 -17.96 46.87 -26.66
CA LEU A 757 -19.40 46.66 -26.49
C LEU A 757 -20.21 47.91 -26.84
N LYS A 758 -19.78 49.10 -26.41
CA LYS A 758 -20.44 50.37 -26.73
C LYS A 758 -20.56 50.61 -28.24
N ASN A 759 -19.56 50.16 -28.99
CA ASN A 759 -19.51 50.29 -30.45
C ASN A 759 -20.16 49.10 -31.19
N CYS A 760 -20.81 48.16 -30.50
CA CYS A 760 -21.55 47.08 -31.15
C CYS A 760 -22.84 47.63 -31.79
N ASP A 761 -23.30 47.04 -32.89
CA ASP A 761 -24.55 47.47 -33.54
C ASP A 761 -25.81 46.82 -32.92
N SER A 762 -25.65 45.79 -32.09
CA SER A 762 -26.76 45.08 -31.44
C SER A 762 -27.16 45.71 -30.10
N GLU A 763 -28.39 46.24 -30.03
CA GLU A 763 -28.98 46.72 -28.78
C GLU A 763 -29.24 45.59 -27.77
N GLU A 764 -29.40 44.35 -28.23
CA GLU A 764 -29.56 43.20 -27.35
C GLU A 764 -28.26 42.89 -26.60
N ILE A 765 -27.13 42.89 -27.31
CA ILE A 765 -25.82 42.64 -26.70
C ILE A 765 -25.40 43.79 -25.79
N LYS A 766 -25.74 45.05 -26.14
CA LYS A 766 -25.48 46.21 -25.27
C LYS A 766 -26.20 46.17 -23.92
N LYS A 767 -27.32 45.45 -23.82
CA LYS A 767 -28.06 45.28 -22.56
C LYS A 767 -27.38 44.30 -21.60
N GLU A 768 -26.53 43.42 -22.13
CA GLU A 768 -25.79 42.45 -21.31
C GLU A 768 -24.72 43.16 -20.47
N GLN A 769 -24.58 42.75 -19.21
CA GLN A 769 -23.49 43.22 -18.37
C GLN A 769 -22.20 42.46 -18.71
N ILE A 770 -21.04 43.12 -18.61
CA ILE A 770 -19.76 42.47 -18.85
C ILE A 770 -19.01 42.27 -17.55
N ILE A 771 -18.50 41.07 -17.35
CA ILE A 771 -17.48 40.78 -16.34
C ILE A 771 -16.20 40.36 -17.08
N THR A 772 -15.08 41.02 -16.79
CA THR A 772 -13.77 40.65 -17.37
C THR A 772 -12.99 39.79 -16.39
N ILE A 773 -12.62 38.59 -16.83
CA ILE A 773 -11.83 37.64 -16.05
C ILE A 773 -10.47 37.52 -16.71
N ILE A 774 -9.42 37.87 -15.98
CA ILE A 774 -8.04 37.83 -16.48
C ILE A 774 -7.32 36.65 -15.88
N PHE A 775 -6.85 35.76 -16.75
CA PHE A 775 -5.96 34.65 -16.43
C PHE A 775 -4.54 35.03 -16.78
N THR A 776 -3.65 35.09 -15.79
CA THR A 776 -2.26 35.47 -16.01
C THR A 776 -1.26 34.66 -15.21
N THR A 777 -0.07 34.45 -15.76
CA THR A 777 1.03 33.77 -15.08
C THR A 777 1.92 34.71 -14.26
N LYS A 778 1.64 36.02 -14.29
CA LYS A 778 2.27 36.97 -13.37
C LYS A 778 1.75 36.79 -11.94
N ALA A 779 2.61 37.09 -10.97
CA ALA A 779 2.21 37.24 -9.57
C ALA A 779 1.91 38.69 -9.23
N ILE A 780 1.24 38.89 -8.10
CA ILE A 780 1.01 40.18 -7.46
C ILE A 780 2.27 40.54 -6.66
N ASP A 781 2.48 41.83 -6.43
CA ASP A 781 3.53 42.30 -5.54
C ASP A 781 3.20 41.86 -4.09
N PRO A 782 4.08 41.09 -3.42
CA PRO A 782 3.84 40.56 -2.07
C PRO A 782 3.46 41.64 -1.04
N ASP A 783 4.02 42.84 -1.16
CA ASP A 783 3.76 43.94 -0.23
C ASP A 783 2.37 44.57 -0.46
N SER A 784 1.70 44.22 -1.56
CA SER A 784 0.42 44.79 -1.97
C SER A 784 -0.76 43.82 -1.88
N THR A 785 -0.54 42.54 -1.55
CA THR A 785 -1.54 41.47 -1.76
C THR A 785 -2.92 41.76 -1.16
N TYR A 786 -3.00 42.25 0.08
CA TYR A 786 -4.28 42.58 0.73
C TYR A 786 -4.96 43.81 0.09
N SER A 787 -4.18 44.84 -0.22
CA SER A 787 -4.67 46.05 -0.89
C SER A 787 -5.06 45.81 -2.35
N PHE A 788 -4.45 44.83 -3.01
CA PHE A 788 -4.64 44.55 -4.42
C PHE A 788 -6.06 44.07 -4.71
N GLY A 789 -6.53 43.06 -3.96
CA GLY A 789 -7.88 42.51 -4.12
C GLY A 789 -8.99 43.55 -3.90
N SER A 790 -8.88 44.36 -2.83
CA SER A 790 -9.85 45.42 -2.53
C SER A 790 -9.83 46.59 -3.52
N SER A 791 -8.73 46.76 -4.25
CA SER A 791 -8.57 47.84 -5.25
C SER A 791 -9.09 47.44 -6.64
N ILE A 792 -9.44 46.17 -6.86
CA ILE A 792 -10.03 45.71 -8.12
C ILE A 792 -11.45 46.28 -8.24
N PRO A 793 -11.77 47.03 -9.32
CA PRO A 793 -13.11 47.55 -9.55
C PRO A 793 -14.18 46.47 -9.69
N ASP A 794 -15.44 46.87 -9.55
CA ASP A 794 -16.60 46.03 -9.87
C ASP A 794 -16.45 45.43 -11.30
N ASN A 795 -16.93 44.20 -11.46
CA ASN A 795 -16.98 43.46 -12.73
C ASN A 795 -15.63 43.04 -13.31
N ILE A 796 -14.58 43.01 -12.48
CA ILE A 796 -13.26 42.50 -12.86
C ILE A 796 -12.82 41.40 -11.88
N LEU A 797 -12.35 40.29 -12.44
CA LEU A 797 -11.74 39.19 -11.67
C LEU A 797 -10.35 38.89 -12.22
N VAL A 798 -9.45 38.48 -11.32
CA VAL A 798 -8.08 38.11 -11.66
C VAL A 798 -7.75 36.74 -11.06
N VAL A 799 -7.41 35.81 -11.95
CA VAL A 799 -6.78 34.53 -11.64
C VAL A 799 -5.32 34.65 -12.06
N CYS A 800 -4.43 34.66 -11.07
CA CYS A 800 -3.00 34.86 -11.26
C CYS A 800 -2.20 33.78 -10.54
N ARG A 801 -0.88 33.74 -10.73
CA ARG A 801 -0.03 32.66 -10.20
C ARG A 801 -0.28 32.37 -8.71
N ASP A 802 -0.46 33.41 -7.91
CA ASP A 802 -0.63 33.31 -6.45
C ASP A 802 -1.94 32.61 -6.02
N ASN A 803 -2.93 32.49 -6.92
CA ASN A 803 -4.20 31.83 -6.64
C ASN A 803 -4.50 30.62 -7.55
N PHE A 804 -3.50 30.13 -8.30
CA PHE A 804 -3.67 28.98 -9.19
C PHE A 804 -4.09 27.71 -8.44
N HIS A 805 -3.52 27.43 -7.27
CA HIS A 805 -3.89 26.24 -6.49
C HIS A 805 -5.36 26.25 -6.05
N GLN A 806 -5.91 27.42 -5.77
CA GLN A 806 -7.32 27.58 -5.39
C GLN A 806 -8.23 27.47 -6.61
N HIS A 807 -7.85 28.05 -7.75
CA HIS A 807 -8.69 28.08 -8.95
C HIS A 807 -8.63 26.77 -9.76
N PHE A 808 -7.42 26.33 -10.10
CA PHE A 808 -7.20 25.13 -10.91
C PHE A 808 -7.20 23.84 -10.06
N GLY A 809 -7.05 23.98 -8.74
CA GLY A 809 -6.76 22.87 -7.84
C GLY A 809 -5.28 22.52 -7.85
N ARG A 810 -4.78 21.93 -6.75
CA ARG A 810 -3.35 21.60 -6.58
C ARG A 810 -2.77 20.79 -7.75
N LEU A 811 -3.54 19.84 -8.28
CA LEU A 811 -3.14 18.95 -9.37
C LEU A 811 -2.87 19.66 -10.69
N PHE A 812 -3.77 20.57 -11.10
CA PHE A 812 -3.59 21.31 -12.35
C PHE A 812 -2.63 22.48 -12.17
N ALA A 813 -2.65 23.13 -11.00
CA ALA A 813 -1.73 24.21 -10.66
C ALA A 813 -0.26 23.76 -10.74
N SER A 814 0.08 22.58 -10.20
CA SER A 814 1.46 22.08 -10.25
C SER A 814 1.96 21.85 -11.68
N GLN A 815 1.07 21.53 -12.62
CA GLN A 815 1.44 21.46 -14.03
C GLN A 815 1.89 22.82 -14.58
N PHE A 816 1.28 23.91 -14.14
CA PHE A 816 1.67 25.27 -14.55
C PHE A 816 2.94 25.72 -13.85
N ASP A 817 3.11 25.40 -12.58
CA ASP A 817 4.36 25.69 -11.87
C ASP A 817 5.53 25.00 -12.57
N PHE A 818 5.38 23.71 -12.90
CA PHE A 818 6.35 22.97 -13.71
C PHE A 818 6.57 23.60 -15.10
N GLU A 819 5.49 24.06 -15.76
CA GLU A 819 5.61 24.70 -17.06
C GLU A 819 6.33 26.07 -17.00
N LEU A 820 6.06 26.85 -15.95
CA LEU A 820 6.59 28.20 -15.73
C LEU A 820 8.03 28.20 -15.20
N LEU A 821 8.42 27.16 -14.46
CA LEU A 821 9.81 26.94 -14.02
C LEU A 821 10.76 26.66 -15.21
N SER A 822 10.22 26.44 -16.42
CA SER A 822 10.91 26.30 -17.70
C SER A 822 12.31 25.67 -17.58
N VAL A 823 12.35 24.33 -17.48
CA VAL A 823 13.59 23.57 -17.58
C VAL A 823 14.04 23.54 -19.05
N ASN A 824 14.48 24.67 -19.60
CA ASN A 824 15.28 24.63 -20.82
C ASN A 824 16.67 24.11 -20.45
N ALA A 825 16.92 22.82 -20.62
CA ALA A 825 18.20 22.18 -20.32
C ALA A 825 19.46 22.94 -20.79
N ASN A 826 19.36 23.77 -21.84
CA ASN A 826 20.46 24.60 -22.32
C ASN A 826 20.61 25.94 -21.57
N PHE A 827 19.53 26.51 -21.04
CA PHE A 827 19.48 27.89 -20.53
C PHE A 827 18.86 28.05 -19.13
N THR A 828 18.46 26.96 -18.46
CA THR A 828 17.95 26.99 -17.08
C THR A 828 19.03 27.45 -16.12
N CYS A 829 18.67 28.34 -15.20
CA CYS A 829 19.53 28.84 -14.12
C CYS A 829 19.88 27.68 -13.15
N PRO A 830 21.13 27.58 -12.66
CA PRO A 830 21.53 26.53 -11.72
C PRO A 830 20.65 26.44 -10.47
N ASN A 831 20.12 27.55 -9.95
CA ASN A 831 19.19 27.53 -8.81
C ASN A 831 17.92 26.72 -9.09
N ILE A 832 17.34 26.85 -10.30
CA ILE A 832 16.11 26.10 -10.68
C ILE A 832 16.41 24.61 -10.88
N ILE A 833 17.61 24.28 -11.39
CA ILE A 833 18.07 22.88 -11.46
C ILE A 833 18.28 22.33 -10.05
N THR A 834 18.82 23.13 -9.14
CA THR A 834 18.96 22.76 -7.72
C THR A 834 17.60 22.56 -7.07
N ASP A 835 16.60 23.38 -7.36
CA ASP A 835 15.26 23.24 -6.80
C ASP A 835 14.55 21.96 -7.29
N ILE A 836 14.79 21.56 -8.55
CA ILE A 836 14.14 20.38 -9.16
C ILE A 836 14.87 19.08 -8.80
N PHE A 837 16.20 19.09 -8.87
CA PHE A 837 17.02 17.88 -8.71
C PHE A 837 17.64 17.77 -7.32
N GLY A 838 17.73 18.85 -6.56
CA GLY A 838 18.37 18.88 -5.24
C GLY A 838 19.78 18.29 -5.27
N THR A 839 20.05 17.39 -4.33
CA THR A 839 21.28 16.58 -4.25
C THR A 839 21.12 15.20 -4.92
N SER A 840 20.03 14.96 -5.66
CA SER A 840 19.65 13.64 -6.20
C SER A 840 20.55 13.16 -7.35
N ILE A 841 21.31 14.08 -7.96
CA ILE A 841 22.25 13.83 -9.04
C ILE A 841 23.68 14.04 -8.51
N LYS A 842 24.62 13.20 -8.95
CA LYS A 842 26.02 13.20 -8.46
C LYS A 842 26.83 14.40 -8.95
N ASP A 843 26.49 14.90 -10.14
CA ASP A 843 27.08 16.10 -10.72
C ASP A 843 26.42 17.35 -10.13
N SER A 844 27.22 18.38 -9.81
CA SER A 844 26.65 19.66 -9.40
C SER A 844 25.80 20.27 -10.54
N PRO A 845 24.77 21.07 -10.25
CA PRO A 845 24.06 21.86 -11.26
C PRO A 845 25.02 22.62 -12.19
N GLU A 846 26.17 23.07 -11.69
CA GLU A 846 27.27 23.69 -12.44
C GLU A 846 27.98 22.71 -13.38
N ASP A 847 28.23 21.47 -12.98
CA ASP A 847 28.80 20.42 -13.83
C ASP A 847 27.86 20.03 -14.97
N LEU A 848 26.55 19.96 -14.69
CA LEU A 848 25.51 19.80 -15.71
C LEU A 848 25.52 20.96 -16.70
N MET A 849 25.83 22.19 -16.27
CA MET A 849 25.99 23.34 -17.17
C MET A 849 27.19 23.19 -18.10
N HIS A 850 28.31 22.66 -17.63
CA HIS A 850 29.50 22.47 -18.45
C HIS A 850 29.31 21.42 -19.56
N LYS A 851 28.39 20.48 -19.36
CA LYS A 851 28.02 19.47 -20.35
C LYS A 851 27.06 19.99 -21.42
N ARG A 852 26.52 21.21 -21.28
CA ARG A 852 25.59 21.80 -22.26
C ARG A 852 26.28 22.14 -23.58
N PRO A 853 25.57 22.11 -24.73
CA PRO A 853 26.15 22.46 -26.02
C PRO A 853 26.29 23.97 -26.20
N PHE A 854 25.51 24.76 -25.44
CA PHE A 854 25.44 26.21 -25.49
C PHE A 854 25.41 26.76 -24.05
N ARG A 855 26.12 27.86 -23.81
CA ARG A 855 26.26 28.51 -22.48
C ARG A 855 25.17 29.55 -22.22
N SER A 856 24.62 30.16 -23.26
CA SER A 856 23.52 31.13 -23.18
C SER A 856 22.76 31.22 -24.51
N PRO A 857 21.56 31.82 -24.53
CA PRO A 857 20.86 32.17 -25.77
C PRO A 857 21.73 32.93 -26.77
N GLU A 858 22.60 33.81 -26.26
CA GLU A 858 23.57 34.59 -27.03
C GLU A 858 24.69 33.71 -27.58
N ASP A 859 25.29 32.79 -26.80
CA ASP A 859 26.29 31.82 -27.28
C ASP A 859 25.69 30.89 -28.36
N PHE A 860 24.41 30.52 -28.25
CA PHE A 860 23.70 29.84 -29.34
C PHE A 860 23.58 30.72 -30.58
N LYS A 861 23.11 31.96 -30.42
CA LYS A 861 22.94 32.92 -31.51
C LYS A 861 24.24 33.09 -32.26
N ASP A 862 25.33 33.40 -31.55
CA ASP A 862 26.65 33.67 -32.10
C ASP A 862 27.19 32.46 -32.88
N ARG A 863 27.12 31.26 -32.30
CA ARG A 863 27.60 30.03 -32.96
C ARG A 863 26.78 29.64 -34.18
N VAL A 864 25.47 29.89 -34.19
CA VAL A 864 24.62 29.60 -35.35
C VAL A 864 24.76 30.65 -36.43
N THR A 865 24.84 31.93 -36.07
CA THR A 865 25.16 33.00 -37.03
C THR A 865 26.54 32.79 -37.66
N PHE A 866 27.52 32.32 -36.89
CA PHE A 866 28.89 32.08 -37.34
C PHE A 866 29.00 30.85 -38.26
N ASN A 867 28.36 29.73 -37.91
CA ASN A 867 28.50 28.48 -38.67
C ASN A 867 27.57 28.35 -39.88
N ASP A 868 26.35 28.91 -39.83
CA ASP A 868 25.33 28.69 -40.86
C ASP A 868 25.05 29.93 -41.74
N ARG A 869 25.69 31.08 -41.49
CA ARG A 869 25.41 32.37 -42.18
C ARG A 869 23.93 32.77 -42.15
N VAL A 870 23.18 32.33 -41.15
CA VAL A 870 21.76 32.64 -40.99
C VAL A 870 21.62 33.92 -40.18
N THR A 871 21.06 34.97 -40.78
CA THR A 871 20.59 36.16 -40.06
C THR A 871 19.19 35.90 -39.49
N PHE A 872 18.93 36.39 -38.29
CA PHE A 872 17.61 36.31 -37.66
C PHE A 872 16.91 37.67 -37.83
N ASP A 873 15.75 37.67 -38.48
CA ASP A 873 15.04 38.91 -38.83
C ASP A 873 14.34 39.58 -37.63
N SER A 874 14.20 38.87 -36.49
CA SER A 874 13.64 39.42 -35.25
C SER A 874 13.98 38.59 -34.01
N ASP A 875 13.89 39.20 -32.82
CA ASP A 875 14.04 38.52 -31.52
C ASP A 875 12.98 37.43 -31.28
N GLU A 876 11.79 37.55 -31.88
CA GLU A 876 10.75 36.50 -31.84
C GLU A 876 11.17 35.24 -32.63
N GLY A 877 11.83 35.41 -33.77
CA GLY A 877 12.37 34.31 -34.57
C GLY A 877 13.46 33.52 -33.83
N ILE A 878 14.27 34.21 -33.02
CA ILE A 878 15.28 33.60 -32.13
C ILE A 878 14.61 32.84 -30.99
N LYS A 879 13.62 33.45 -30.30
CA LYS A 879 12.87 32.81 -29.21
C LYS A 879 12.19 31.52 -29.67
N ALA A 880 11.60 31.49 -30.86
CA ALA A 880 11.00 30.28 -31.43
C ALA A 880 12.02 29.16 -31.71
N LYS A 881 13.24 29.50 -32.12
CA LYS A 881 14.33 28.53 -32.39
C LYS A 881 14.98 28.02 -31.10
N ILE A 882 15.13 28.86 -30.08
CA ILE A 882 15.56 28.46 -28.72
C ILE A 882 14.55 27.49 -28.10
N CYS A 883 13.24 27.75 -28.24
CA CYS A 883 12.21 26.79 -27.84
C CYS A 883 12.42 25.43 -28.53
N ARG A 884 12.80 25.40 -29.81
CA ARG A 884 13.07 24.15 -30.56
C ARG A 884 14.26 23.34 -30.04
N LEU A 885 15.30 23.98 -29.51
CA LEU A 885 16.47 23.31 -28.92
C LEU A 885 16.17 22.64 -27.59
N SER A 886 15.12 23.08 -26.90
CA SER A 886 14.62 22.46 -25.67
C SER A 886 14.11 21.02 -25.88
N TYR A 887 13.89 20.61 -27.14
CA TYR A 887 13.30 19.31 -27.51
C TYR A 887 14.32 18.25 -27.94
N ALA A 888 15.55 18.65 -28.25
CA ALA A 888 16.62 17.76 -28.69
C ALA A 888 17.94 18.39 -28.26
N PRO A 889 18.30 18.29 -26.96
CA PRO A 889 19.22 19.23 -26.37
C PRO A 889 20.64 19.16 -26.98
N PHE A 890 20.97 18.21 -27.86
CA PHE A 890 22.32 18.04 -28.43
C PHE A 890 22.40 17.73 -29.94
N GLN A 891 21.39 18.05 -30.76
CA GLN A 891 21.54 17.88 -32.21
C GLN A 891 22.24 19.06 -32.90
N LYS A 892 23.41 18.79 -33.48
CA LYS A 892 24.16 19.68 -34.41
C LYS A 892 23.54 19.82 -35.82
N ARG A 893 22.29 19.41 -36.05
CA ARG A 893 21.76 19.32 -37.44
C ARG A 893 21.24 20.65 -37.97
N LYS A 894 21.70 20.98 -39.19
CA LYS A 894 21.11 21.99 -40.10
C LYS A 894 19.60 21.81 -40.17
N VAL A 895 18.86 22.70 -39.53
CA VAL A 895 17.41 22.82 -39.74
C VAL A 895 17.23 23.45 -41.11
N SER A 896 16.90 22.65 -42.13
CA SER A 896 16.52 23.16 -43.45
C SER A 896 15.36 24.14 -43.31
N GLN A 897 15.55 25.37 -43.80
CA GLN A 897 14.61 26.50 -43.67
C GLN A 897 13.29 26.36 -44.43
N ILE A 898 12.96 25.20 -45.00
CA ILE A 898 11.81 25.04 -45.88
C ILE A 898 10.89 23.98 -45.30
N GLN A 899 9.69 24.43 -44.89
CA GLN A 899 8.59 23.72 -44.24
C GLN A 899 8.77 23.43 -42.75
N GLU A 900 8.26 24.33 -41.89
CA GLU A 900 7.30 24.01 -40.80
C GLU A 900 7.14 25.19 -39.81
N LEU A 901 6.27 26.12 -40.20
CA LEU A 901 5.30 26.85 -39.39
C LEU A 901 3.92 26.47 -39.99
N PRO A 902 2.83 26.17 -39.24
CA PRO A 902 2.64 25.75 -37.86
C PRO A 902 2.17 24.26 -37.79
N ALA A 903 2.93 23.41 -37.12
CA ALA A 903 2.57 22.00 -36.95
C ALA A 903 1.47 21.74 -35.89
N PHE A 904 1.08 22.76 -35.11
CA PHE A 904 -0.14 22.71 -34.29
C PHE A 904 -1.37 22.63 -35.21
N GLU A 905 -1.47 23.51 -36.20
CA GLU A 905 -2.54 23.44 -37.19
C GLU A 905 -2.55 22.12 -37.97
N ARG A 906 -1.41 21.51 -38.33
CA ARG A 906 -1.44 20.23 -39.06
C ARG A 906 -1.89 19.00 -38.26
N ARG A 907 -1.69 18.96 -36.93
CA ARG A 907 -2.11 17.83 -36.07
C ARG A 907 -3.41 18.09 -35.31
N VAL A 908 -3.67 19.36 -35.00
CA VAL A 908 -4.83 19.82 -34.26
C VAL A 908 -5.95 20.25 -35.19
N ARG A 909 -5.73 20.71 -36.45
CA ARG A 909 -6.84 20.93 -37.41
C ARG A 909 -7.66 19.67 -37.65
N PRO A 910 -7.10 18.48 -37.94
CA PRO A 910 -7.94 17.30 -38.17
C PRO A 910 -8.69 16.86 -36.90
N ARG A 911 -8.12 17.11 -35.72
CA ARG A 911 -8.75 16.81 -34.42
C ARG A 911 -9.82 17.85 -34.04
N LEU A 912 -9.56 19.15 -34.19
CA LEU A 912 -10.50 20.26 -34.08
C LEU A 912 -11.63 20.14 -35.09
N GLU A 913 -11.35 19.79 -36.34
CA GLU A 913 -12.36 19.53 -37.37
C GLU A 913 -13.22 18.32 -36.99
N ASN A 914 -12.62 17.24 -36.50
CA ASN A 914 -13.35 16.06 -36.05
C ASN A 914 -14.12 16.29 -34.74
N GLU A 915 -13.64 17.13 -33.83
CA GLU A 915 -14.28 17.48 -32.55
C GLU A 915 -15.35 18.55 -32.71
N GLU A 916 -15.15 19.58 -33.54
CA GLU A 916 -16.25 20.47 -33.89
C GLU A 916 -17.35 19.68 -34.62
N LYS A 917 -17.00 18.70 -35.47
CA LYS A 917 -17.97 17.75 -36.02
C LYS A 917 -18.62 16.88 -34.93
N ARG A 918 -17.88 16.36 -33.97
CA ARG A 918 -18.41 15.53 -32.86
C ARG A 918 -19.30 16.33 -31.90
N ASN A 919 -18.92 17.56 -31.57
CA ASN A 919 -19.69 18.52 -30.79
C ASN A 919 -20.98 18.85 -31.53
N TYR A 920 -20.93 19.09 -32.85
CA TYR A 920 -22.12 19.22 -33.70
C TYR A 920 -23.02 17.97 -33.68
N TYR A 921 -22.46 16.75 -33.75
CA TYR A 921 -23.25 15.51 -33.66
C TYR A 921 -23.84 15.27 -32.25
N ASN A 922 -23.13 15.63 -31.19
CA ASN A 922 -23.62 15.56 -29.81
C ASN A 922 -24.73 16.59 -29.56
N LEU A 923 -24.58 17.81 -30.10
CA LEU A 923 -25.61 18.86 -30.14
C LEU A 923 -26.88 18.35 -30.81
N ARG A 924 -26.77 17.66 -31.97
CA ARG A 924 -27.90 17.07 -32.69
C ARG A 924 -28.59 15.93 -31.94
N ARG A 925 -27.82 15.03 -31.31
CA ARG A 925 -28.36 13.91 -30.51
C ARG A 925 -29.14 14.36 -29.28
N ILE A 926 -28.73 15.46 -28.64
CA ILE A 926 -29.44 16.01 -27.47
C ILE A 926 -30.75 16.71 -27.90
N THR A 927 -30.80 17.30 -29.09
CA THR A 927 -32.05 17.83 -29.66
C THR A 927 -33.00 16.74 -30.17
N GLU A 928 -32.48 15.60 -30.63
CA GLU A 928 -33.30 14.47 -31.13
C GLU A 928 -33.80 13.52 -30.01
N SER A 929 -33.24 13.60 -28.80
CA SER A 929 -33.68 12.82 -27.63
C SER A 929 -34.69 13.54 -26.73
N ASN A 930 -35.03 14.80 -27.07
CA ASN A 930 -36.08 15.60 -26.42
C ASN A 930 -37.29 15.84 -27.34
N VAL A 931 -37.49 14.97 -28.35
CA VAL A 931 -38.71 14.86 -29.16
C VAL A 931 -39.39 13.54 -28.86
#